data_AF-A0A9E5K5B6-F1
#
_entry.id   AF-A0A9E5K5B6-F1
#
_cell.length_a   1.000
_cell.length_b   1.000
_cell.length_c   1.000
_cell.angle_alpha   90.00
_cell.angle_beta   90.00
_cell.angle_gamma   90.00
#
_symmetry.space_group_name_H-M   'P 1'
#
loop_
_entity.id
_entity.type
_entity.pdbx_description
1 polymer ?
#
loop_
_entity_poly.entity_id
_entity_poly.type
_entity_poly.pdbx_seq_one_letter_code
_entity_poly.pdbx_strand_id
1 'polypeptide(L)'
;MVAMFQYARAFNKNIGNWDVSKVANMAAMFSGIWVARNPFNQNLANWNTSNVTHMGYMFSDSAFDQNIGSWNVTNVVDMTGMFQAVYNPAPAVKLSRENYDAILLGWSIQNIKTSVPFHAGATKYSLSAAVVAARAALSPGKSWTITDGGGQAVAPGAPTGVSGTSGNTQVSLSWTAPSDTGGALITDYAIQYSSNGGPWINFTDGVSTNTTAVVTGLSNGTEYIFQVAAINSAGTGAYAQTAIGITPATTPDTPTGVSGTAGNGQVSLSWTAPAVNGGSTITDYVIQVKPSSGGAWTTFSDGTSTNTTATVTGLTPQTAYIFQVAAVNAAGQGSYSASSTSVTPYTTPGAPSGVSAASGNTQVLLSWTAPTDNGGALITDYSIQYKSGSGAWITFSEGVSPSTSTVVTGLANGTEYTFQVAAVNAAGTGTYSASSLGVTPATTPNAPTSVTGTAGDEQVSLSWTAPLSNGGSAITGYKVEYQLATGGGWTVFSDNASTSTTLTVTGLTNNTSYIFRVAAKNAAGVGSYSESSSAVTPQPAFVSTWKTDNTSTGSSASNQITLPLESTGTYNFTVDWGDGTSNTITSGTDANRTHTYATAGTYTVTINGTITGFRFENPGDRQKITNISKFGSLRLGNNGSYFDSANNLTITATDALDLTGTTNLSSAFTGCTSLTTAPSMASWDT
;
A
#
# COMPACT_ATOMS: atom_id res chain seq x y z
N MET A 1 -102.38 24.99 17.92
CA MET A 1 -102.58 24.08 19.07
C MET A 1 -102.43 24.85 20.37
N VAL A 2 -103.27 25.87 20.58
CA VAL A 2 -103.23 26.69 21.82
C VAL A 2 -103.89 25.91 22.94
N ALA A 3 -103.25 25.85 24.12
CA ALA A 3 -103.77 25.25 25.35
C ALA A 3 -104.28 23.79 25.24
N MET A 4 -103.83 23.03 24.23
CA MET A 4 -104.40 21.72 23.90
C MET A 4 -104.33 20.70 25.05
N PHE A 5 -103.23 20.70 25.82
CA PHE A 5 -103.04 19.86 27.00
C PHE A 5 -102.83 20.70 28.26
N GLN A 6 -103.34 21.94 28.26
CA GLN A 6 -103.27 22.79 29.44
C GLN A 6 -104.01 22.11 30.59
N TYR A 7 -103.35 22.04 31.75
CA TYR A 7 -103.86 21.42 32.98
C TYR A 7 -104.15 19.93 32.92
N ALA A 8 -103.66 19.23 31.90
CA ALA A 8 -103.80 17.78 31.76
C ALA A 8 -102.96 17.04 32.82
N ARG A 9 -103.55 16.80 34.01
CA ARG A 9 -102.83 16.31 35.21
C ARG A 9 -102.23 14.90 35.11
N ALA A 10 -102.53 14.14 34.06
CA ALA A 10 -102.04 12.77 33.87
C ALA A 10 -101.51 12.50 32.45
N PHE A 11 -101.55 13.49 31.53
CA PHE A 11 -101.18 13.25 30.15
C PHE A 11 -99.66 13.30 29.97
N ASN A 12 -99.06 12.15 29.65
CA ASN A 12 -97.64 12.01 29.33
C ASN A 12 -97.44 10.92 28.26
N LYS A 13 -98.24 10.96 27.18
CA LYS A 13 -98.17 9.97 26.09
C LYS A 13 -97.30 10.48 24.96
N ASN A 14 -96.57 9.57 24.31
CA ASN A 14 -95.67 9.92 23.21
C ASN A 14 -96.48 10.50 22.03
N ILE A 15 -96.14 11.73 21.66
CA ILE A 15 -96.69 12.48 20.53
C ILE A 15 -95.58 13.01 19.62
N GLY A 16 -94.35 12.53 19.77
CA GLY A 16 -93.18 12.99 19.01
C GLY A 16 -93.32 12.79 17.50
N ASN A 17 -94.21 11.90 17.06
CA ASN A 17 -94.49 11.60 15.64
C ASN A 17 -95.64 12.41 15.04
N TRP A 18 -96.24 13.34 15.79
CA TRP A 18 -97.29 14.19 15.24
C TRP A 18 -96.73 15.15 14.18
N ASP A 19 -97.44 15.28 13.06
CA ASP A 19 -97.15 16.32 12.07
C ASP A 19 -97.68 17.67 12.56
N VAL A 20 -96.76 18.49 13.07
CA VAL A 20 -97.03 19.86 13.53
C VAL A 20 -96.56 20.91 12.52
N SER A 21 -96.19 20.50 11.30
CA SER A 21 -95.57 21.38 10.30
C SER A 21 -96.42 22.59 9.91
N LYS A 22 -97.75 22.51 10.06
CA LYS A 22 -98.69 23.61 9.74
C LYS A 22 -99.12 24.44 10.96
N VAL A 23 -98.64 24.12 12.16
CA VAL A 23 -99.07 24.78 13.39
C VAL A 23 -98.35 26.12 13.54
N ALA A 24 -99.10 27.22 13.63
CA ALA A 24 -98.54 28.57 13.83
C ALA A 24 -98.46 29.01 15.30
N ASN A 25 -99.29 28.46 16.18
CA ASN A 25 -99.37 28.88 17.59
C ASN A 25 -99.48 27.65 18.51
N MET A 26 -98.54 27.53 19.46
CA MET A 26 -98.42 26.46 20.46
C MET A 26 -98.47 27.00 21.90
N ALA A 27 -98.97 28.22 22.09
CA ALA A 27 -99.02 28.86 23.40
C ALA A 27 -99.77 28.00 24.43
N ALA A 28 -99.22 27.92 25.63
CA ALA A 28 -99.75 27.18 26.78
C ALA A 28 -100.05 25.68 26.56
N MET A 29 -99.50 25.06 25.49
CA MET A 29 -99.87 23.70 25.08
C MET A 29 -99.75 22.66 26.20
N PHE A 30 -98.70 22.71 27.02
CA PHE A 30 -98.47 21.83 28.18
C PHE A 30 -98.37 22.62 29.49
N SER A 31 -99.07 23.75 29.59
CA SER A 31 -99.04 24.57 30.79
C SER A 31 -99.72 23.86 31.98
N GLY A 32 -99.10 23.89 33.15
CA GLY A 32 -99.67 23.46 34.43
C GLY A 32 -100.46 24.56 35.13
N ILE A 33 -101.19 24.20 36.19
CA ILE A 33 -101.89 25.15 37.09
C ILE A 33 -101.11 25.31 38.39
N TRP A 34 -101.42 26.38 39.12
CA TRP A 34 -100.89 26.68 40.45
C TRP A 34 -100.89 25.50 41.44
N VAL A 35 -101.86 24.58 41.37
CA VAL A 35 -101.99 23.43 42.29
C VAL A 35 -101.44 22.10 41.77
N ALA A 36 -101.00 22.02 40.50
CA ALA A 36 -100.48 20.77 39.91
C ALA A 36 -99.66 21.03 38.65
N ARG A 37 -98.45 20.46 38.60
CA ARG A 37 -97.59 20.47 37.40
C ARG A 37 -98.18 19.61 36.29
N ASN A 38 -97.96 20.00 35.04
CA ASN A 38 -98.22 19.14 33.89
C ASN A 38 -97.14 18.03 33.85
N PRO A 39 -97.51 16.73 33.86
CA PRO A 39 -96.53 15.64 33.91
C PRO A 39 -95.86 15.35 32.55
N PHE A 40 -96.19 16.10 31.49
CA PHE A 40 -95.68 15.84 30.15
C PHE A 40 -94.15 16.03 30.05
N ASN A 41 -93.44 14.97 29.68
CA ASN A 41 -92.00 14.94 29.50
C ASN A 41 -91.59 13.94 28.40
N GLN A 42 -92.30 13.95 27.27
CA GLN A 42 -91.97 13.07 26.13
C GLN A 42 -91.06 13.79 25.14
N ASN A 43 -90.19 13.04 24.46
CA ASN A 43 -89.28 13.58 23.46
C ASN A 43 -90.05 14.18 22.27
N LEU A 44 -89.75 15.45 21.97
CA LEU A 44 -90.36 16.22 20.89
C LEU A 44 -89.33 16.70 19.84
N ALA A 45 -88.09 16.20 19.86
CA ALA A 45 -87.01 16.70 19.02
C ALA A 45 -87.31 16.63 17.50
N ASN A 46 -88.19 15.72 17.07
CA ASN A 46 -88.56 15.48 15.67
C ASN A 46 -89.67 16.40 15.16
N TRP A 47 -90.26 17.25 16.00
CA TRP A 47 -91.31 18.17 15.58
C TRP A 47 -90.77 19.23 14.62
N ASN A 48 -91.43 19.38 13.47
CA ASN A 48 -91.15 20.47 12.53
C ASN A 48 -91.83 21.76 13.01
N THR A 49 -91.11 22.58 13.76
CA THR A 49 -91.61 23.84 14.33
C THR A 49 -91.42 25.05 13.42
N SER A 50 -91.01 24.87 12.17
CA SER A 50 -90.60 25.98 11.28
C SER A 50 -91.70 27.02 11.01
N ASN A 51 -92.99 26.65 11.12
CA ASN A 51 -94.11 27.58 10.98
C ASN A 51 -94.61 28.19 12.30
N VAL A 52 -94.07 27.77 13.46
CA VAL A 52 -94.53 28.25 14.77
C VAL A 52 -94.02 29.67 15.01
N THR A 53 -94.93 30.57 15.39
CA THR A 53 -94.63 31.96 15.73
C THR A 53 -94.79 32.27 17.22
N HIS A 54 -95.63 31.51 17.94
CA HIS A 54 -95.92 31.73 19.36
C HIS A 54 -95.78 30.44 20.17
N MET A 55 -94.90 30.47 21.19
CA MET A 55 -94.62 29.38 22.14
C MET A 55 -94.73 29.85 23.61
N GLY A 56 -95.35 31.01 23.85
CA GLY A 56 -95.53 31.55 25.20
C GLY A 56 -96.20 30.55 26.15
N TYR A 57 -95.67 30.41 27.36
CA TYR A 57 -96.14 29.51 28.42
C TYR A 57 -96.23 28.03 28.04
N MET A 58 -95.66 27.60 26.90
CA MET A 58 -95.86 26.25 26.36
C MET A 58 -95.54 25.14 27.37
N PHE A 59 -94.51 25.31 28.19
CA PHE A 59 -94.09 24.38 29.25
C PHE A 59 -94.10 25.04 30.64
N SER A 60 -94.86 26.12 30.82
CA SER A 60 -94.99 26.77 32.12
C SER A 60 -95.60 25.80 33.13
N ASP A 61 -94.95 25.63 34.28
CA ASP A 61 -95.32 24.62 35.27
C ASP A 61 -95.47 23.18 34.75
N SER A 62 -94.65 22.81 33.76
CA SER A 62 -94.51 21.43 33.28
C SER A 62 -93.36 20.68 33.97
N ALA A 63 -93.36 19.35 33.81
CA ALA A 63 -92.27 18.42 34.11
C ALA A 63 -91.34 18.21 32.90
N PHE A 64 -91.53 18.96 31.82
CA PHE A 64 -90.77 18.84 30.59
C PHE A 64 -89.28 19.16 30.78
N ASP A 65 -88.44 18.18 30.45
CA ASP A 65 -86.99 18.22 30.47
C ASP A 65 -86.46 17.34 29.32
N GLN A 66 -86.69 17.79 28.08
CA GLN A 66 -86.19 17.12 26.88
C GLN A 66 -85.41 18.10 26.00
N ASN A 67 -84.46 17.56 25.23
CA ASN A 67 -83.70 18.33 24.26
C ASN A 67 -84.60 18.79 23.11
N ILE A 68 -84.76 20.11 22.99
CA ILE A 68 -85.46 20.79 21.88
C ILE A 68 -84.56 21.79 21.16
N GLY A 69 -83.24 21.70 21.33
CA GLY A 69 -82.30 22.59 20.65
C GLY A 69 -82.31 22.45 19.13
N SER A 70 -82.79 21.32 18.61
CA SER A 70 -83.00 21.09 17.18
C SER A 70 -84.22 21.81 16.60
N TRP A 71 -85.12 22.34 17.43
CA TRP A 71 -86.32 23.02 16.95
C TRP A 71 -85.94 24.25 16.13
N ASN A 72 -86.65 24.43 15.01
CA ASN A 72 -86.55 25.64 14.23
C ASN A 72 -87.36 26.75 14.92
N VAL A 73 -86.69 27.80 15.35
CA VAL A 73 -87.27 28.95 16.04
C VAL A 73 -87.12 30.25 15.24
N THR A 74 -86.79 30.17 13.94
CA THR A 74 -86.52 31.37 13.12
C THR A 74 -87.73 32.29 12.94
N ASN A 75 -88.94 31.74 13.09
CA ASN A 75 -90.20 32.47 12.96
C ASN A 75 -90.85 32.83 14.30
N VAL A 76 -90.27 32.38 15.43
CA VAL A 76 -90.85 32.62 16.76
C VAL A 76 -90.66 34.08 17.15
N VAL A 77 -91.74 34.70 17.61
CA VAL A 77 -91.76 36.09 18.10
C VAL A 77 -92.07 36.17 19.60
N ASP A 78 -92.63 35.11 20.19
CA ASP A 78 -93.00 35.08 21.61
C ASP A 78 -92.70 33.72 22.27
N MET A 79 -91.81 33.73 23.28
CA MET A 79 -91.56 32.62 24.21
C MET A 79 -91.70 33.08 25.67
N THR A 80 -92.55 34.09 25.92
CA THR A 80 -92.83 34.60 27.26
C THR A 80 -93.28 33.48 28.16
N GLY A 81 -92.65 33.33 29.32
CA GLY A 81 -93.04 32.31 30.30
C GLY A 81 -92.84 30.85 29.85
N MET A 82 -92.13 30.58 28.75
CA MET A 82 -92.06 29.23 28.13
C MET A 82 -91.73 28.11 29.14
N PHE A 83 -90.74 28.31 30.01
CA PHE A 83 -90.40 27.41 31.12
C PHE A 83 -90.54 28.09 32.50
N GLN A 84 -91.43 29.07 32.62
CA GLN A 84 -91.63 29.78 33.86
C GLN A 84 -92.35 28.90 34.90
N ALA A 85 -91.86 28.95 36.14
CA ALA A 85 -92.56 28.43 37.30
C ALA A 85 -93.37 29.56 37.94
N VAL A 86 -94.68 29.39 38.11
CA VAL A 86 -95.57 30.34 38.79
C VAL A 86 -95.71 30.00 40.29
N TYR A 87 -95.02 28.95 40.76
CA TYR A 87 -95.03 28.46 42.14
C TYR A 87 -94.04 29.19 43.07
N ASN A 88 -94.48 29.44 44.31
CA ASN A 88 -93.72 29.87 45.49
C ASN A 88 -93.84 28.76 46.56
N PRO A 89 -92.76 28.20 47.14
CA PRO A 89 -91.41 28.76 47.21
C PRO A 89 -90.44 28.36 46.08
N ALA A 90 -89.65 29.37 45.69
CA ALA A 90 -88.52 29.42 44.75
C ALA A 90 -88.77 28.97 43.29
N PRO A 91 -88.20 29.68 42.28
CA PRO A 91 -88.27 29.23 40.90
C PRO A 91 -87.58 27.87 40.79
N ALA A 92 -88.35 26.83 40.47
CA ALA A 92 -87.81 25.49 40.31
C ALA A 92 -86.96 25.42 39.03
N VAL A 93 -85.83 24.71 39.09
CA VAL A 93 -85.11 24.26 37.89
C VAL A 93 -86.06 23.39 37.08
N LYS A 94 -86.26 23.73 35.80
CA LYS A 94 -87.22 23.03 34.93
C LYS A 94 -86.53 22.16 33.89
N LEU A 95 -85.42 22.66 33.35
CA LEU A 95 -84.59 21.91 32.42
C LEU A 95 -83.33 21.46 33.15
N SER A 96 -82.84 20.28 32.81
CA SER A 96 -81.45 19.91 33.10
C SER A 96 -80.50 20.87 32.39
N ARG A 97 -79.30 21.07 32.96
CA ARG A 97 -78.26 21.90 32.34
C ARG A 97 -77.95 21.42 30.91
N GLU A 98 -77.87 20.11 30.70
CA GLU A 98 -77.59 19.49 29.40
C GLU A 98 -78.62 19.86 28.33
N ASN A 99 -79.92 19.76 28.66
CA ASN A 99 -80.98 20.14 27.72
C ASN A 99 -81.02 21.65 27.48
N TYR A 100 -80.72 22.46 28.49
CA TYR A 100 -80.68 23.90 28.33
C TYR A 100 -79.48 24.37 27.50
N ASP A 101 -78.29 23.81 27.74
CA ASP A 101 -77.10 24.05 26.92
C ASP A 101 -77.37 23.69 25.46
N ALA A 102 -78.03 22.55 25.20
CA ALA A 102 -78.41 22.14 23.86
C ALA A 102 -79.39 23.13 23.20
N ILE A 103 -80.35 23.68 23.96
CA ILE A 103 -81.26 24.73 23.48
C ILE A 103 -80.48 25.98 23.08
N LEU A 104 -79.59 26.47 23.96
CA LEU A 104 -78.78 27.65 23.69
C LEU A 104 -77.91 27.46 22.44
N LEU A 105 -77.18 26.34 22.37
CA LEU A 105 -76.29 25.99 21.25
C LEU A 105 -77.06 25.85 19.93
N GLY A 106 -78.19 25.14 19.93
CA GLY A 106 -78.96 24.86 18.73
C GLY A 106 -79.72 26.07 18.19
N TRP A 107 -80.19 26.97 19.06
CA TRP A 107 -80.94 28.15 18.65
C TRP A 107 -80.04 29.34 18.30
N SER A 108 -78.87 29.47 18.95
CA SER A 108 -77.96 30.61 18.71
C SER A 108 -77.43 30.70 17.29
N ILE A 109 -77.38 29.57 16.58
CA ILE A 109 -76.87 29.48 15.20
C ILE A 109 -77.94 29.77 14.14
N GLN A 110 -79.21 29.87 14.54
CA GLN A 110 -80.32 30.08 13.62
C GLN A 110 -80.48 31.58 13.30
N ASN A 111 -81.05 31.89 12.13
CA ASN A 111 -81.40 33.27 11.78
C ASN A 111 -82.71 33.70 12.44
N ILE A 112 -82.68 33.85 13.76
CA ILE A 112 -83.84 34.13 14.61
C ILE A 112 -84.24 35.61 14.59
N LYS A 113 -85.50 35.87 14.97
CA LYS A 113 -86.03 37.22 15.21
C LYS A 113 -85.33 37.88 16.39
N THR A 114 -85.27 39.21 16.38
CA THR A 114 -84.72 40.00 17.49
C THR A 114 -85.76 40.24 18.58
N SER A 115 -85.32 40.52 19.80
CA SER A 115 -86.21 40.94 20.90
C SER A 115 -87.25 39.92 21.34
N VAL A 116 -87.00 38.63 21.13
CA VAL A 116 -87.88 37.57 21.61
C VAL A 116 -87.66 37.38 23.13
N PRO A 117 -88.71 37.45 23.97
CA PRO A 117 -88.60 37.14 25.39
C PRO A 117 -88.55 35.61 25.57
N PHE A 118 -87.56 35.11 26.31
CA PHE A 118 -87.41 33.70 26.61
C PHE A 118 -87.16 33.47 28.11
N HIS A 119 -87.95 32.60 28.73
CA HIS A 119 -87.90 32.34 30.17
C HIS A 119 -87.54 30.87 30.41
N ALA A 120 -86.31 30.61 30.85
CA ALA A 120 -85.82 29.28 31.23
C ALA A 120 -85.99 28.98 32.75
N GLY A 121 -86.51 29.92 33.52
CA GLY A 121 -86.71 29.79 34.97
C GLY A 121 -85.40 29.86 35.75
N ALA A 122 -85.23 29.04 36.79
CA ALA A 122 -83.96 28.97 37.56
C ALA A 122 -82.92 28.04 36.93
N THR A 123 -83.14 27.59 35.70
CA THR A 123 -82.23 26.68 35.00
C THR A 123 -80.89 27.36 34.76
N LYS A 124 -79.81 26.69 35.14
CA LYS A 124 -78.44 27.16 34.90
C LYS A 124 -77.88 26.59 33.60
N TYR A 125 -77.10 27.39 32.91
CA TYR A 125 -76.33 26.96 31.72
C TYR A 125 -74.87 26.73 32.09
N SER A 126 -74.17 25.89 31.32
CA SER A 126 -72.73 25.68 31.47
C SER A 126 -71.94 26.94 31.15
N LEU A 127 -70.94 27.26 31.97
CA LEU A 127 -69.96 28.31 31.70
C LEU A 127 -68.83 27.86 30.75
N SER A 128 -69.00 26.74 30.03
CA SER A 128 -68.13 26.40 28.89
C SER A 128 -68.16 27.51 27.84
N ALA A 129 -67.02 27.72 27.17
CA ALA A 129 -66.85 28.80 26.20
C ALA A 129 -67.91 28.76 25.09
N ALA A 130 -68.27 27.56 24.61
CA ALA A 130 -69.27 27.38 23.56
C ALA A 130 -70.68 27.81 23.99
N VAL A 131 -71.11 27.42 25.21
CA VAL A 131 -72.45 27.75 25.72
C VAL A 131 -72.54 29.23 26.10
N VAL A 132 -71.47 29.80 26.67
CA VAL A 132 -71.40 31.24 26.96
C VAL A 132 -71.52 32.05 25.67
N ALA A 133 -70.79 31.66 24.61
CA ALA A 133 -70.88 32.30 23.30
C ALA A 133 -72.28 32.15 22.67
N ALA A 134 -72.88 30.96 22.75
CA ALA A 134 -74.23 30.70 22.26
C ALA A 134 -75.27 31.57 22.98
N ARG A 135 -75.21 31.65 24.32
CA ARG A 135 -76.08 32.53 25.11
C ARG A 135 -75.85 34.00 24.75
N ALA A 136 -74.59 34.43 24.59
CA ALA A 136 -74.24 35.79 24.20
C ALA A 136 -74.76 36.16 22.80
N ALA A 137 -74.77 35.22 21.86
CA ALA A 137 -75.33 35.41 20.52
C ALA A 137 -76.85 35.64 20.55
N LEU A 138 -77.58 34.97 21.46
CA LEU A 138 -79.00 35.23 21.69
C LEU A 138 -79.21 36.57 22.44
N SER A 139 -78.47 36.78 23.53
CA SER A 139 -78.52 37.96 24.39
C SER A 139 -77.11 38.33 24.87
N PRO A 140 -76.52 39.47 24.44
CA PRO A 140 -77.16 40.63 23.79
C PRO A 140 -77.21 40.60 22.25
N GLY A 141 -76.60 39.62 21.58
CA GLY A 141 -76.37 39.65 20.12
C GLY A 141 -77.62 39.82 19.24
N LYS A 142 -78.73 39.16 19.61
CA LYS A 142 -80.04 39.29 18.94
C LYS A 142 -81.06 40.04 19.81
N SER A 143 -80.58 40.71 20.86
CA SER A 143 -81.40 41.48 21.82
C SER A 143 -82.54 40.68 22.46
N TRP A 144 -82.44 39.35 22.57
CA TRP A 144 -83.40 38.56 23.33
C TRP A 144 -83.37 38.95 24.81
N THR A 145 -84.53 38.89 25.47
CA THR A 145 -84.60 39.03 26.92
C THR A 145 -84.65 37.62 27.52
N ILE A 146 -83.51 37.12 27.99
CA ILE A 146 -83.40 35.78 28.59
C ILE A 146 -83.45 35.90 30.12
N THR A 147 -84.43 35.23 30.74
CA THR A 147 -84.49 35.03 32.19
C THR A 147 -84.14 33.57 32.52
N ASP A 148 -82.98 33.36 33.12
CA ASP A 148 -82.45 32.06 33.52
C ASP A 148 -81.74 32.12 34.89
N GLY A 149 -81.27 30.98 35.39
CA GLY A 149 -80.60 30.84 36.69
C GLY A 149 -79.12 31.26 36.69
N GLY A 150 -78.62 31.84 35.60
CA GLY A 150 -77.22 32.20 35.41
C GLY A 150 -76.31 31.01 35.07
N GLY A 151 -75.02 31.29 34.94
CA GLY A 151 -74.01 30.29 34.60
C GLY A 151 -73.60 29.40 35.78
N GLN A 152 -73.24 28.16 35.48
CA GLN A 152 -72.62 27.21 36.41
C GLN A 152 -71.28 26.72 35.84
N ALA A 153 -70.23 26.72 36.68
CA ALA A 153 -68.94 26.18 36.29
C ALA A 153 -69.02 24.68 36.00
N VAL A 154 -68.29 24.24 34.97
CA VAL A 154 -68.15 22.84 34.55
C VAL A 154 -66.68 22.48 34.45
N ALA A 155 -66.36 21.20 34.31
CA ALA A 155 -64.99 20.76 34.10
C ALA A 155 -64.36 21.46 32.86
N PRO A 156 -63.06 21.77 32.87
CA PRO A 156 -62.40 22.46 31.77
C PRO A 156 -62.38 21.66 30.47
N GLY A 157 -62.09 22.36 29.37
CA GLY A 157 -61.69 21.72 28.11
C GLY A 157 -60.35 20.99 28.22
N ALA A 158 -60.02 20.18 27.22
CA ALA A 158 -58.75 19.47 27.17
C ALA A 158 -57.58 20.46 26.90
N PRO A 159 -56.43 20.30 27.56
CA PRO A 159 -55.19 20.98 27.18
C PRO A 159 -54.84 20.74 25.70
N THR A 160 -53.95 21.54 25.13
CA THR A 160 -53.49 21.36 23.74
C THR A 160 -51.96 21.38 23.67
N GLY A 161 -51.39 20.93 22.54
CA GLY A 161 -49.94 21.00 22.33
C GLY A 161 -49.10 20.16 23.32
N VAL A 162 -49.63 19.01 23.77
CA VAL A 162 -48.91 18.09 24.66
C VAL A 162 -47.69 17.52 23.92
N SER A 163 -46.49 17.86 24.41
CA SER A 163 -45.20 17.44 23.87
C SER A 163 -44.26 17.04 24.99
N GLY A 164 -43.19 16.32 24.68
CA GLY A 164 -42.18 16.00 25.68
C GLY A 164 -40.80 15.71 25.10
N THR A 165 -39.81 15.82 25.97
CA THR A 165 -38.42 15.48 25.68
C THR A 165 -37.97 14.31 26.55
N SER A 166 -37.33 13.31 25.94
CA SER A 166 -36.82 12.13 26.63
C SER A 166 -35.62 12.47 27.52
N GLY A 167 -35.56 11.87 28.70
CA GLY A 167 -34.38 11.85 29.56
C GLY A 167 -34.12 10.46 30.15
N ASN A 168 -33.14 10.36 31.05
CA ASN A 168 -32.82 9.09 31.71
C ASN A 168 -33.93 8.72 32.71
N THR A 169 -34.67 7.64 32.43
CA THR A 169 -35.80 7.15 33.25
C THR A 169 -36.93 8.17 33.45
N GLN A 170 -37.02 9.17 32.58
CA GLN A 170 -37.98 10.26 32.70
C GLN A 170 -38.36 10.89 31.36
N VAL A 171 -39.50 11.59 31.33
CA VAL A 171 -39.92 12.46 30.22
C VAL A 171 -40.33 13.81 30.78
N SER A 172 -39.75 14.88 30.24
CA SER A 172 -40.16 16.26 30.54
C SER A 172 -41.29 16.66 29.59
N LEU A 173 -42.50 16.78 30.12
CA LEU A 173 -43.71 17.16 29.39
C LEU A 173 -43.95 18.67 29.43
N SER A 174 -44.55 19.18 28.37
CA SER A 174 -45.11 20.54 28.29
C SER A 174 -46.40 20.55 27.49
N TRP A 175 -47.31 21.46 27.84
CA TRP A 175 -48.59 21.63 27.16
C TRP A 175 -49.05 23.09 27.21
N THR A 176 -50.15 23.37 26.53
CA THR A 176 -50.87 24.65 26.57
C THR A 176 -52.16 24.45 27.38
N ALA A 177 -52.40 25.36 28.33
CA ALA A 177 -53.64 25.37 29.11
C ALA A 177 -54.88 25.42 28.20
N PRO A 178 -56.00 24.78 28.56
CA PRO A 178 -57.22 24.86 27.78
C PRO A 178 -57.73 26.31 27.71
N SER A 179 -58.16 26.75 26.53
CA SER A 179 -58.82 28.04 26.35
C SER A 179 -60.20 28.10 27.01
N ASP A 180 -60.88 26.95 27.12
CA ASP A 180 -62.12 26.80 27.87
C ASP A 180 -61.82 26.29 29.28
N THR A 181 -61.89 27.19 30.26
CA THR A 181 -61.69 26.84 31.68
C THR A 181 -62.97 26.30 32.34
N GLY A 182 -64.07 26.20 31.60
CA GLY A 182 -65.38 25.81 32.14
C GLY A 182 -65.97 26.83 33.12
N GLY A 183 -65.45 28.07 33.16
CA GLY A 183 -65.94 29.15 34.01
C GLY A 183 -65.36 29.23 35.42
N ALA A 184 -64.37 28.40 35.75
CA ALA A 184 -63.60 28.47 37.00
C ALA A 184 -62.09 28.46 36.70
N LEU A 185 -61.27 28.93 37.65
CA LEU A 185 -59.81 28.91 37.49
C LEU A 185 -59.31 27.45 37.46
N ILE A 186 -58.33 27.19 36.59
CA ILE A 186 -57.59 25.91 36.61
C ILE A 186 -56.76 25.88 37.89
N THR A 187 -56.94 24.82 38.67
CA THR A 187 -56.27 24.61 39.96
C THR A 187 -55.18 23.54 39.88
N ASP A 188 -55.27 22.62 38.92
CA ASP A 188 -54.33 21.49 38.80
C ASP A 188 -54.35 20.87 37.38
N TYR A 189 -53.41 19.98 37.09
CA TYR A 189 -53.40 19.12 35.89
C TYR A 189 -53.19 17.65 36.28
N ALA A 190 -54.11 16.78 35.85
CA ALA A 190 -53.91 15.33 35.97
C ALA A 190 -53.09 14.79 34.80
N ILE A 191 -52.00 14.09 35.11
CA ILE A 191 -51.13 13.45 34.12
C ILE A 191 -51.28 11.94 34.20
N GLN A 192 -51.45 11.31 33.05
CA GLN A 192 -51.43 9.86 32.90
C GLN A 192 -50.42 9.43 31.85
N TYR A 193 -49.83 8.25 32.03
CA TYR A 193 -48.95 7.62 31.06
C TYR A 193 -49.34 6.16 30.84
N SER A 194 -48.98 5.61 29.68
CA SER A 194 -49.19 4.21 29.33
C SER A 194 -48.01 3.71 28.50
N SER A 195 -47.54 2.49 28.79
CA SER A 195 -46.55 1.78 27.97
C SER A 195 -47.26 0.83 27.01
N ASN A 196 -46.88 0.85 25.73
CA ASN A 196 -47.32 -0.12 24.71
C ASN A 196 -48.84 -0.37 24.62
N GLY A 197 -49.66 0.67 24.82
CA GLY A 197 -51.13 0.55 24.80
C GLY A 197 -51.73 -0.17 26.01
N GLY A 198 -50.99 -0.31 27.10
CA GLY A 198 -51.46 -0.82 28.38
C GLY A 198 -52.41 0.14 29.12
N PRO A 199 -52.84 -0.22 30.35
CA PRO A 199 -53.72 0.63 31.14
C PRO A 199 -53.05 1.97 31.45
N TRP A 200 -53.85 3.04 31.50
CA TRP A 200 -53.39 4.36 31.92
C TRP A 200 -53.04 4.36 33.42
N ILE A 201 -51.85 4.86 33.74
CA ILE A 201 -51.35 5.00 35.10
C ILE A 201 -51.31 6.49 35.45
N ASN A 202 -51.89 6.86 36.61
CA ASN A 202 -51.81 8.22 37.13
C ASN A 202 -50.38 8.52 37.60
N PHE A 203 -49.78 9.59 37.09
CA PHE A 203 -48.57 10.16 37.65
C PHE A 203 -48.97 11.17 38.73
N THR A 204 -48.41 11.01 39.94
CA THR A 204 -48.69 11.92 41.05
C THR A 204 -47.56 12.93 41.16
N ASP A 205 -47.78 14.15 40.68
CA ASP A 205 -46.82 15.28 40.71
C ASP A 205 -47.18 16.37 41.74
N GLY A 206 -48.26 16.17 42.49
CA GLY A 206 -48.79 17.15 43.42
C GLY A 206 -49.70 18.16 42.72
N VAL A 207 -50.27 19.11 43.48
CA VAL A 207 -51.19 20.12 42.92
C VAL A 207 -50.38 21.26 42.29
N SER A 208 -50.57 21.50 41.00
CA SER A 208 -49.80 22.49 40.24
C SER A 208 -50.58 23.12 39.08
N THR A 209 -50.47 24.44 38.93
CA THR A 209 -51.00 25.16 37.75
C THR A 209 -49.98 25.32 36.61
N ASN A 210 -48.76 24.80 36.78
CA ASN A 210 -47.75 24.83 35.73
C ASN A 210 -48.18 23.96 34.55
N THR A 211 -47.83 24.40 33.34
CA THR A 211 -48.10 23.64 32.11
C THR A 211 -46.92 22.78 31.68
N THR A 212 -46.17 22.30 32.67
CA THR A 212 -45.00 21.42 32.52
C THR A 212 -44.93 20.44 33.69
N ALA A 213 -44.42 19.25 33.44
CA ALA A 213 -44.14 18.23 34.46
C ALA A 213 -43.02 17.30 34.02
N VAL A 214 -42.32 16.68 34.97
CA VAL A 214 -41.32 15.65 34.68
C VAL A 214 -41.84 14.32 35.20
N VAL A 215 -42.24 13.44 34.29
CA VAL A 215 -42.70 12.09 34.63
C VAL A 215 -41.47 11.22 34.87
N THR A 216 -41.26 10.77 36.10
CA THR A 216 -40.09 9.98 36.53
C THR A 216 -40.45 8.51 36.78
N GLY A 217 -39.43 7.66 36.98
CA GLY A 217 -39.62 6.23 37.26
C GLY A 217 -39.95 5.39 36.03
N LEU A 218 -39.70 5.93 34.83
CA LEU A 218 -39.89 5.23 33.56
C LEU A 218 -38.71 4.32 33.25
N SER A 219 -38.92 3.32 32.39
CA SER A 219 -37.84 2.44 31.93
C SER A 219 -37.24 2.92 30.62
N ASN A 220 -35.90 3.05 30.55
CA ASN A 220 -35.23 3.38 29.30
C ASN A 220 -35.47 2.29 28.24
N GLY A 221 -35.67 2.70 26.99
CA GLY A 221 -35.97 1.79 25.87
C GLY A 221 -37.42 1.31 25.80
N THR A 222 -38.28 1.73 26.73
CA THR A 222 -39.73 1.49 26.65
C THR A 222 -40.43 2.72 26.12
N GLU A 223 -41.28 2.58 25.10
CA GLU A 223 -42.07 3.68 24.56
C GLU A 223 -43.27 3.97 25.47
N TYR A 224 -43.50 5.25 25.76
CA TYR A 224 -44.63 5.72 26.56
C TYR A 224 -45.45 6.78 25.81
N ILE A 225 -46.77 6.68 25.92
CA ILE A 225 -47.70 7.75 25.56
C ILE A 225 -48.20 8.45 26.83
N PHE A 226 -48.49 9.74 26.72
CA PHE A 226 -48.89 10.61 27.82
C PHE A 226 -50.21 11.31 27.50
N GLN A 227 -51.02 11.54 28.53
CA GLN A 227 -52.20 12.38 28.41
C GLN A 227 -52.40 13.28 29.63
N VAL A 228 -52.90 14.48 29.39
CA VAL A 228 -53.03 15.53 30.40
C VAL A 228 -54.45 16.08 30.41
N ALA A 229 -55.07 16.25 31.57
CA ALA A 229 -56.36 16.89 31.75
C ALA A 229 -56.25 18.05 32.75
N ALA A 230 -56.92 19.17 32.48
CA ALA A 230 -56.98 20.28 33.43
C ALA A 230 -58.06 20.04 34.48
N ILE A 231 -57.84 20.53 35.70
CA ILE A 231 -58.75 20.40 36.84
C ILE A 231 -59.14 21.80 37.31
N ASN A 232 -60.43 22.02 37.55
CA ASN A 232 -60.93 23.19 38.26
C ASN A 232 -61.84 22.76 39.43
N SER A 233 -62.50 23.72 40.09
CA SER A 233 -63.40 23.44 41.21
C SER A 233 -64.64 22.60 40.86
N ALA A 234 -64.97 22.45 39.58
CA ALA A 234 -66.06 21.60 39.10
C ALA A 234 -65.61 20.17 38.75
N GLY A 235 -64.31 19.92 38.59
CA GLY A 235 -63.73 18.60 38.39
C GLY A 235 -62.67 18.53 37.29
N THR A 236 -62.30 17.30 36.92
CA THR A 236 -61.31 16.99 35.87
C THR A 236 -61.94 17.05 34.48
N GLY A 237 -61.31 17.79 33.57
CA GLY A 237 -61.69 17.90 32.16
C GLY A 237 -61.35 16.67 31.34
N ALA A 238 -61.54 16.77 30.02
CA ALA A 238 -61.13 15.72 29.09
C ALA A 238 -59.60 15.65 28.96
N TYR A 239 -59.06 14.44 28.77
CA TYR A 239 -57.63 14.20 28.57
C TYR A 239 -57.20 14.52 27.14
N ALA A 240 -56.12 15.30 27.01
CA ALA A 240 -55.41 15.53 25.77
C ALA A 240 -54.23 14.56 25.67
N GLN A 241 -54.21 13.73 24.63
CA GLN A 241 -53.12 12.76 24.40
C GLN A 241 -51.98 13.40 23.62
N THR A 242 -50.74 12.94 23.89
CA THR A 242 -49.64 13.12 22.96
C THR A 242 -49.83 12.22 21.74
N ALA A 243 -49.55 12.73 20.54
CA ALA A 243 -49.71 11.99 19.30
C ALA A 243 -48.55 11.02 19.01
N ILE A 244 -47.43 11.12 19.74
CA ILE A 244 -46.18 10.39 19.48
C ILE A 244 -45.68 9.76 20.78
N GLY A 245 -45.34 8.47 20.75
CA GLY A 245 -44.69 7.80 21.87
C GLY A 245 -43.28 8.34 22.12
N ILE A 246 -42.92 8.53 23.38
CA ILE A 246 -41.59 9.01 23.78
C ILE A 246 -40.88 7.86 24.51
N THR A 247 -39.68 7.54 24.05
CA THR A 247 -38.83 6.49 24.64
C THR A 247 -37.73 7.14 25.47
N PRO A 248 -37.76 7.03 26.81
CA PRO A 248 -36.66 7.45 27.67
C PRO A 248 -35.37 6.74 27.27
N ALA A 249 -34.26 7.46 27.33
CA ALA A 249 -32.94 6.92 27.03
C ALA A 249 -31.87 7.64 27.85
N THR A 250 -30.77 6.93 28.08
CA THR A 250 -29.53 7.45 28.64
C THR A 250 -28.37 7.12 27.71
N THR A 251 -27.21 7.71 27.93
CA THR A 251 -26.00 7.38 27.18
C THR A 251 -25.64 5.89 27.34
N PRO A 252 -24.98 5.27 26.34
CA PRO A 252 -24.59 3.86 26.43
C PRO A 252 -23.56 3.61 27.55
N ASP A 253 -23.50 2.34 27.99
CA ASP A 253 -22.42 1.87 28.87
C ASP A 253 -21.07 1.86 28.13
N THR A 254 -19.99 1.60 28.87
CA THR A 254 -18.63 1.57 28.31
C THR A 254 -18.41 0.38 27.38
N PRO A 255 -17.84 0.59 26.18
CA PRO A 255 -17.28 -0.49 25.37
C PRO A 255 -16.19 -1.25 26.13
N THR A 256 -15.94 -2.50 25.75
CA THR A 256 -14.93 -3.36 26.40
C THR A 256 -14.02 -4.03 25.38
N GLY A 257 -12.91 -4.64 25.83
CA GLY A 257 -12.05 -5.45 24.95
C GLY A 257 -11.32 -4.66 23.85
N VAL A 258 -11.00 -3.38 24.08
CA VAL A 258 -10.27 -2.56 23.10
C VAL A 258 -8.87 -3.13 22.90
N SER A 259 -8.59 -3.57 21.68
CA SER A 259 -7.31 -4.16 21.27
C SER A 259 -6.93 -3.66 19.88
N GLY A 260 -5.63 -3.68 19.57
CA GLY A 260 -5.11 -3.18 18.31
C GLY A 260 -4.00 -4.05 17.73
N THR A 261 -3.97 -4.16 16.40
CA THR A 261 -2.88 -4.76 15.65
C THR A 261 -2.08 -3.66 14.94
N ALA A 262 -0.77 -3.64 15.12
CA ALA A 262 0.11 -2.65 14.51
C ALA A 262 0.17 -2.80 12.98
N GLY A 263 0.27 -1.66 12.28
CA GLY A 263 0.46 -1.57 10.83
C GLY A 263 1.44 -0.45 10.45
N ASN A 264 1.59 -0.19 9.15
CA ASN A 264 2.45 0.88 8.63
C ASN A 264 1.87 2.27 8.95
N GLY A 265 2.41 2.98 9.95
CA GLY A 265 1.92 4.29 10.39
C GLY A 265 0.49 4.28 10.92
N GLN A 266 -0.04 3.11 11.28
CA GLN A 266 -1.44 2.92 11.65
C GLN A 266 -1.63 1.78 12.65
N VAL A 267 -2.79 1.73 13.29
CA VAL A 267 -3.23 0.62 14.15
C VAL A 267 -4.65 0.21 13.76
N SER A 268 -4.87 -1.07 13.50
CA SER A 268 -6.20 -1.64 13.29
C SER A 268 -6.79 -2.02 14.65
N LEU A 269 -7.80 -1.28 15.11
CA LEU A 269 -8.49 -1.46 16.38
C LEU A 269 -9.72 -2.35 16.26
N SER A 270 -10.01 -3.08 17.34
CA SER A 270 -11.27 -3.80 17.55
C SER A 270 -11.70 -3.69 19.01
N TRP A 271 -13.01 -3.73 19.25
CA TRP A 271 -13.61 -3.70 20.58
C TRP A 271 -14.93 -4.47 20.61
N THR A 272 -15.53 -4.58 21.79
CA THR A 272 -16.85 -5.15 22.03
C THR A 272 -17.83 -4.03 22.39
N ALA A 273 -18.99 -4.03 21.73
CA ALA A 273 -20.09 -3.10 22.03
C ALA A 273 -20.53 -3.20 23.50
N PRO A 274 -21.01 -2.12 24.12
CA PRO A 274 -21.57 -2.19 25.46
C PRO A 274 -22.81 -3.08 25.51
N ALA A 275 -22.95 -3.85 26.59
CA ALA A 275 -24.08 -4.76 26.78
C ALA A 275 -25.41 -4.00 26.95
N VAL A 276 -25.36 -2.81 27.54
CA VAL A 276 -26.51 -1.92 27.71
C VAL A 276 -26.30 -0.65 26.88
N ASN A 277 -27.17 -0.43 25.90
CA ASN A 277 -27.12 0.72 25.00
C ASN A 277 -27.85 1.95 25.54
N GLY A 278 -28.28 1.94 26.80
CA GLY A 278 -29.01 3.03 27.43
C GLY A 278 -30.45 3.21 26.94
N GLY A 279 -31.02 2.27 26.18
CA GLY A 279 -32.41 2.32 25.70
C GLY A 279 -32.58 2.95 24.32
N SER A 280 -31.49 3.33 23.65
CA SER A 280 -31.47 3.76 22.25
C SER A 280 -30.38 3.01 21.49
N THR A 281 -30.60 2.73 20.21
CA THR A 281 -29.60 2.08 19.36
C THR A 281 -28.31 2.90 19.28
N ILE A 282 -27.16 2.21 19.28
CA ILE A 282 -25.85 2.84 19.09
C ILE A 282 -25.76 3.37 17.66
N THR A 283 -25.33 4.62 17.53
CA THR A 283 -25.21 5.34 16.25
C THR A 283 -23.75 5.57 15.85
N ASP A 284 -22.83 5.60 16.81
CA ASP A 284 -21.41 5.89 16.57
C ASP A 284 -20.50 5.33 17.68
N TYR A 285 -19.20 5.27 17.41
CA TYR A 285 -18.14 5.05 18.40
C TYR A 285 -17.06 6.14 18.29
N VAL A 286 -16.80 6.84 19.38
CA VAL A 286 -15.75 7.86 19.45
C VAL A 286 -14.45 7.22 19.93
N ILE A 287 -13.40 7.35 19.13
CA ILE A 287 -12.08 6.80 19.40
C ILE A 287 -11.14 7.91 19.87
N GLN A 288 -10.49 7.69 21.01
CA GLN A 288 -9.39 8.53 21.47
C GLN A 288 -8.07 7.77 21.48
N VAL A 289 -7.00 8.49 21.15
CA VAL A 289 -5.63 7.99 21.09
C VAL A 289 -4.69 8.94 21.82
N LYS A 290 -3.63 8.41 22.44
CA LYS A 290 -2.48 9.20 22.90
C LYS A 290 -1.21 8.34 23.00
N PRO A 291 -0.01 8.94 23.02
CA PRO A 291 1.21 8.21 23.31
C PRO A 291 1.15 7.53 24.70
N SER A 292 1.67 6.31 24.80
CA SER A 292 1.72 5.57 26.07
C SER A 292 2.66 6.21 27.09
N SER A 293 3.61 7.03 26.63
CA SER A 293 4.49 7.84 27.47
C SER A 293 3.80 9.00 28.18
N GLY A 294 2.56 9.34 27.78
CA GLY A 294 1.77 10.42 28.37
C GLY A 294 1.28 11.44 27.34
N GLY A 295 0.61 12.49 27.83
CA GLY A 295 0.01 13.54 27.00
C GLY A 295 -1.52 13.59 27.09
N ALA A 296 -2.11 14.54 26.37
CA ALA A 296 -3.56 14.69 26.26
C ALA A 296 -4.15 13.65 25.30
N TRP A 297 -5.37 13.20 25.59
CA TRP A 297 -6.15 12.40 24.65
C TRP A 297 -6.58 13.27 23.46
N THR A 298 -6.42 12.73 22.26
CA THR A 298 -6.96 13.33 21.04
C THR A 298 -7.99 12.41 20.42
N THR A 299 -9.06 12.99 19.86
CA THR A 299 -10.08 12.23 19.13
C THR A 299 -9.58 11.93 17.72
N PHE A 300 -9.67 10.67 17.32
CA PHE A 300 -9.46 10.26 15.93
C PHE A 300 -10.79 10.38 15.18
N SER A 301 -10.80 11.20 14.13
CA SER A 301 -11.99 11.42 13.31
C SER A 301 -12.11 10.33 12.24
N ASP A 302 -12.90 9.29 12.49
CA ASP A 302 -13.22 8.20 11.54
C ASP A 302 -14.60 8.34 10.88
N GLY A 303 -15.36 9.36 11.25
CA GLY A 303 -16.74 9.56 10.81
C GLY A 303 -17.71 8.67 11.59
N THR A 304 -19.01 8.88 11.41
CA THR A 304 -20.03 8.13 12.17
C THR A 304 -20.08 6.67 11.73
N SER A 305 -19.89 5.73 12.65
CA SER A 305 -19.85 4.30 12.35
C SER A 305 -20.37 3.43 13.51
N THR A 306 -21.17 2.41 13.18
CA THR A 306 -21.64 1.41 14.16
C THR A 306 -20.75 0.17 14.23
N ASN A 307 -19.70 0.10 13.41
CA ASN A 307 -18.75 -1.01 13.43
C ASN A 307 -17.94 -1.00 14.73
N THR A 308 -17.61 -2.19 15.24
CA THR A 308 -16.76 -2.36 16.42
C THR A 308 -15.28 -2.51 16.06
N THR A 309 -14.87 -1.86 14.97
CA THR A 309 -13.51 -1.87 14.41
C THR A 309 -13.23 -0.56 13.70
N ALA A 310 -11.98 -0.09 13.75
CA ALA A 310 -11.52 1.07 13.00
C ALA A 310 -10.00 1.03 12.76
N THR A 311 -9.52 1.72 11.72
CA THR A 311 -8.09 1.86 11.45
C THR A 311 -7.65 3.27 11.80
N VAL A 312 -6.88 3.42 12.88
CA VAL A 312 -6.32 4.70 13.30
C VAL A 312 -5.04 4.97 12.50
N THR A 313 -5.10 5.94 11.60
CA THR A 313 -3.99 6.31 10.69
C THR A 313 -3.24 7.56 11.15
N GLY A 314 -2.08 7.83 10.55
CA GLY A 314 -1.31 9.05 10.81
C GLY A 314 -0.56 9.03 12.16
N LEU A 315 -0.33 7.84 12.70
CA LEU A 315 0.43 7.64 13.92
C LEU A 315 1.92 7.68 13.61
N THR A 316 2.71 8.24 14.52
CA THR A 316 4.17 8.27 14.39
C THR A 316 4.71 6.84 14.57
N PRO A 317 5.40 6.25 13.57
CA PRO A 317 6.00 4.94 13.70
C PRO A 317 6.95 4.84 14.90
N GLN A 318 7.10 3.65 15.47
CA GLN A 318 7.95 3.35 16.62
C GLN A 318 7.56 4.04 17.94
N THR A 319 6.51 4.87 17.94
CA THR A 319 5.94 5.46 19.16
C THR A 319 4.81 4.57 19.66
N ALA A 320 4.86 4.12 20.91
CA ALA A 320 3.79 3.32 21.48
C ALA A 320 2.55 4.18 21.80
N TYR A 321 1.36 3.70 21.42
CA TYR A 321 0.07 4.39 21.64
C TYR A 321 -0.89 3.52 22.45
N ILE A 322 -1.77 4.16 23.21
CA ILE A 322 -2.92 3.53 23.86
C ILE A 322 -4.21 4.19 23.36
N PHE A 323 -5.29 3.41 23.35
CA PHE A 323 -6.57 3.79 22.77
C PHE A 323 -7.71 3.57 23.77
N GLN A 324 -8.75 4.39 23.68
CA GLN A 324 -10.01 4.17 24.41
C GLN A 324 -11.18 4.55 23.51
N VAL A 325 -12.32 3.88 23.71
CA VAL A 325 -13.49 4.01 22.82
C VAL A 325 -14.73 4.28 23.67
N ALA A 326 -15.61 5.18 23.23
CA ALA A 326 -16.92 5.43 23.83
C ALA A 326 -18.02 5.18 22.78
N ALA A 327 -19.14 4.57 23.17
CA ALA A 327 -20.30 4.42 22.29
C ALA A 327 -21.19 5.66 22.35
N VAL A 328 -21.89 5.96 21.27
CA VAL A 328 -22.82 7.09 21.14
C VAL A 328 -24.19 6.56 20.75
N ASN A 329 -25.25 7.10 21.35
CA ASN A 329 -26.63 6.92 20.90
C ASN A 329 -27.34 8.28 20.83
N ALA A 330 -28.67 8.29 20.65
CA ALA A 330 -29.46 9.53 20.58
C ALA A 330 -29.41 10.38 21.87
N ALA A 331 -29.12 9.79 23.03
CA ALA A 331 -28.93 10.51 24.29
C ALA A 331 -27.51 11.09 24.44
N GLY A 332 -26.58 10.73 23.55
CA GLY A 332 -25.24 11.27 23.49
C GLY A 332 -24.14 10.22 23.69
N GLN A 333 -22.92 10.70 23.92
CA GLN A 333 -21.73 9.88 24.12
C GLN A 333 -21.68 9.31 25.55
N GLY A 334 -21.45 8.01 25.66
CA GLY A 334 -21.18 7.31 26.92
C GLY A 334 -19.77 7.58 27.47
N SER A 335 -19.42 6.86 28.53
CA SER A 335 -18.05 6.91 29.07
C SER A 335 -17.07 6.16 28.17
N TYR A 336 -15.81 6.58 28.18
CA TYR A 336 -14.74 5.85 27.50
C TYR A 336 -14.45 4.52 28.21
N SER A 337 -14.07 3.52 27.42
CA SER A 337 -13.57 2.22 27.89
C SER A 337 -12.30 2.37 28.74
N ALA A 338 -11.90 1.29 29.42
CA ALA A 338 -10.52 1.15 29.86
C ALA A 338 -9.56 1.28 28.66
N SER A 339 -8.36 1.82 28.89
CA SER A 339 -7.36 1.94 27.83
C SER A 339 -6.91 0.56 27.35
N SER A 340 -6.67 0.43 26.05
CA SER A 340 -6.02 -0.73 25.45
C SER A 340 -4.62 -0.95 26.02
N THR A 341 -4.05 -2.13 25.76
CA THR A 341 -2.59 -2.29 25.84
C THR A 341 -1.89 -1.37 24.84
N SER A 342 -0.63 -1.04 25.09
CA SER A 342 0.16 -0.21 24.17
C SER A 342 0.42 -0.94 22.86
N VAL A 343 0.19 -0.27 21.74
CA VAL A 343 0.48 -0.77 20.39
C VAL A 343 1.44 0.20 19.69
N THR A 344 2.48 -0.35 19.08
CA THR A 344 3.52 0.44 18.39
C THR A 344 3.41 0.23 16.89
N PRO A 345 2.89 1.19 16.10
CA PRO A 345 2.91 1.12 14.65
C PRO A 345 4.34 1.11 14.12
N TYR A 346 4.55 0.47 12.98
CA TYR A 346 5.84 0.36 12.32
C TYR A 346 5.85 1.14 10.99
N THR A 347 6.99 1.19 10.32
CA THR A 347 7.17 1.73 8.97
C THR A 347 8.19 0.90 8.21
N THR A 348 8.43 1.21 6.94
CA THR A 348 9.47 0.54 6.15
C THR A 348 10.86 0.76 6.76
N PRO A 349 11.81 -0.18 6.63
CA PRO A 349 13.15 -0.03 7.19
C PRO A 349 13.94 1.14 6.57
N GLY A 350 14.98 1.58 7.26
CA GLY A 350 16.00 2.45 6.69
C GLY A 350 16.89 1.74 5.66
N ALA A 351 17.79 2.51 5.06
CA ALA A 351 18.71 2.00 4.03
C ALA A 351 19.83 1.13 4.63
N PRO A 352 20.10 -0.06 4.07
CA PRO A 352 21.33 -0.81 4.34
C PRO A 352 22.58 0.01 4.02
N SER A 353 23.73 -0.38 4.60
CA SER A 353 25.01 0.31 4.41
C SER A 353 26.13 -0.67 4.07
N GLY A 354 27.29 -0.16 3.64
CA GLY A 354 28.48 -0.99 3.42
C GLY A 354 28.32 -2.04 2.31
N VAL A 355 27.59 -1.74 1.24
CA VAL A 355 27.41 -2.65 0.11
C VAL A 355 28.75 -2.89 -0.58
N SER A 356 29.27 -4.11 -0.44
CA SER A 356 30.53 -4.59 -1.01
C SER A 356 30.24 -5.70 -2.02
N ALA A 357 31.00 -5.71 -3.11
CA ALA A 357 30.80 -6.60 -4.24
C ALA A 357 32.14 -7.25 -4.64
N ALA A 358 32.18 -8.57 -4.66
CA ALA A 358 33.33 -9.36 -5.11
C ALA A 358 33.00 -10.06 -6.43
N SER A 359 33.86 -9.89 -7.44
CA SER A 359 33.64 -10.47 -8.77
C SER A 359 33.83 -11.99 -8.78
N GLY A 360 33.04 -12.65 -9.62
CA GLY A 360 33.21 -14.05 -9.99
C GLY A 360 32.88 -14.28 -11.47
N ASN A 361 32.82 -15.54 -11.89
CA ASN A 361 32.46 -15.90 -13.26
C ASN A 361 30.94 -15.76 -13.46
N THR A 362 30.50 -14.81 -14.27
CA THR A 362 29.08 -14.51 -14.56
C THR A 362 28.23 -14.18 -13.32
N GLN A 363 28.88 -13.82 -12.22
CA GLN A 363 28.24 -13.58 -10.94
C GLN A 363 29.02 -12.60 -10.07
N VAL A 364 28.37 -12.04 -9.06
CA VAL A 364 28.95 -11.18 -8.03
C VAL A 364 28.49 -11.67 -6.66
N LEU A 365 29.43 -11.89 -5.74
CA LEU A 365 29.11 -12.08 -4.33
C LEU A 365 28.92 -10.69 -3.71
N LEU A 366 27.68 -10.39 -3.31
CA LEU A 366 27.28 -9.14 -2.70
C LEU A 366 27.14 -9.32 -1.19
N SER A 367 27.61 -8.36 -0.40
CA SER A 367 27.44 -8.33 1.06
C SER A 367 27.19 -6.91 1.55
N TRP A 368 26.43 -6.76 2.62
CA TRP A 368 26.07 -5.45 3.19
C TRP A 368 25.89 -5.53 4.71
N THR A 369 25.69 -4.39 5.33
CA THR A 369 25.30 -4.25 6.74
C THR A 369 23.82 -3.87 6.81
N ALA A 370 23.06 -4.56 7.67
CA ALA A 370 21.66 -4.26 7.94
C ALA A 370 21.46 -2.78 8.38
N PRO A 371 20.30 -2.16 8.08
CA PRO A 371 20.02 -0.81 8.54
C PRO A 371 19.94 -0.74 10.07
N THR A 372 20.36 0.38 10.64
CA THR A 372 20.26 0.63 12.10
C THR A 372 18.83 0.82 12.57
N ASP A 373 17.96 1.32 11.68
CA ASP A 373 16.53 1.48 11.90
C ASP A 373 15.76 0.45 11.06
N ASN A 374 15.12 -0.51 11.71
CA ASN A 374 14.28 -1.52 11.06
C ASN A 374 12.82 -1.05 10.87
N GLY A 375 12.52 0.21 11.18
CA GLY A 375 11.18 0.79 11.10
C GLY A 375 10.22 0.28 12.18
N GLY A 376 10.70 -0.45 13.20
CA GLY A 376 9.88 -1.01 14.27
C GLY A 376 9.30 -2.41 13.98
N ALA A 377 9.65 -3.03 12.85
CA ALA A 377 9.28 -4.41 12.53
C ALA A 377 10.52 -5.22 12.10
N LEU A 378 10.46 -6.55 12.28
CA LEU A 378 11.57 -7.44 11.91
C LEU A 378 11.84 -7.38 10.40
N ILE A 379 13.11 -7.30 10.03
CA ILE A 379 13.55 -7.42 8.63
C ILE A 379 13.44 -8.89 8.25
N THR A 380 12.69 -9.17 7.20
CA THR A 380 12.43 -10.53 6.70
C THR A 380 13.13 -10.80 5.37
N ASP A 381 13.49 -9.75 4.63
CA ASP A 381 14.06 -9.87 3.28
C ASP A 381 14.95 -8.68 2.92
N TYR A 382 15.69 -8.81 1.81
CA TYR A 382 16.37 -7.71 1.14
C TYR A 382 16.03 -7.69 -0.36
N SER A 383 15.72 -6.51 -0.89
CA SER A 383 15.54 -6.29 -2.32
C SER A 383 16.85 -5.80 -2.94
N ILE A 384 17.40 -6.55 -3.89
CA ILE A 384 18.64 -6.21 -4.58
C ILE A 384 18.32 -5.69 -5.98
N GLN A 385 18.92 -4.56 -6.33
CA GLN A 385 18.90 -4.03 -7.68
C GLN A 385 20.32 -3.88 -8.21
N TYR A 386 20.46 -4.06 -9.52
CA TYR A 386 21.71 -3.87 -10.24
C TYR A 386 21.49 -3.14 -11.56
N LYS A 387 22.53 -2.48 -12.07
CA LYS A 387 22.54 -1.87 -13.40
C LYS A 387 23.93 -1.91 -14.02
N SER A 388 23.99 -1.89 -15.34
CA SER A 388 25.23 -1.68 -16.11
C SER A 388 25.30 -0.25 -16.63
N GLY A 389 26.39 0.47 -16.34
CA GLY A 389 26.59 1.86 -16.76
C GLY A 389 25.46 2.80 -16.30
N SER A 390 24.93 3.60 -17.24
CA SER A 390 23.81 4.52 -17.01
C SER A 390 22.42 3.91 -17.25
N GLY A 391 22.33 2.59 -17.40
CA GLY A 391 21.06 1.88 -17.61
C GLY A 391 20.08 1.98 -16.44
N ALA A 392 18.87 1.47 -16.66
CA ALA A 392 17.86 1.35 -15.62
C ALA A 392 18.25 0.30 -14.56
N TRP A 393 17.76 0.48 -13.33
CA TRP A 393 17.88 -0.52 -12.28
C TRP A 393 17.02 -1.75 -12.61
N ILE A 394 17.60 -2.92 -12.47
CA ILE A 394 16.96 -4.23 -12.64
C ILE A 394 16.91 -4.88 -11.26
N THR A 395 15.74 -5.37 -10.85
CA THR A 395 15.60 -6.14 -9.60
C THR A 395 16.09 -7.57 -9.82
N PHE A 396 17.05 -8.00 -9.01
CA PHE A 396 17.46 -9.39 -8.94
C PHE A 396 16.39 -10.19 -8.19
N SER A 397 15.78 -11.16 -8.88
CA SER A 397 14.75 -12.01 -8.27
C SER A 397 15.42 -13.16 -7.52
N GLU A 398 15.32 -13.15 -6.19
CA GLU A 398 15.73 -14.25 -5.32
C GLU A 398 14.62 -14.65 -4.35
N GLY A 399 14.84 -15.71 -3.58
CA GLY A 399 13.94 -16.10 -2.50
C GLY A 399 14.06 -15.19 -1.29
N VAL A 400 12.99 -15.09 -0.50
CA VAL A 400 12.94 -14.27 0.73
C VAL A 400 14.03 -14.71 1.71
N SER A 401 14.92 -13.80 2.12
CA SER A 401 16.02 -14.09 3.04
C SER A 401 16.44 -12.90 3.90
N PRO A 402 16.57 -13.05 5.24
CA PRO A 402 17.10 -12.01 6.12
C PRO A 402 18.64 -11.95 6.11
N SER A 403 19.33 -12.77 5.30
CA SER A 403 20.79 -12.77 5.22
C SER A 403 21.31 -11.47 4.62
N THR A 404 22.46 -11.00 5.10
CA THR A 404 23.10 -9.76 4.62
C THR A 404 24.15 -10.01 3.53
N SER A 405 23.97 -11.09 2.77
CA SER A 405 24.78 -11.42 1.61
C SER A 405 23.99 -12.31 0.64
N THR A 406 24.29 -12.16 -0.65
CA THR A 406 23.75 -13.03 -1.71
C THR A 406 24.72 -13.11 -2.90
N VAL A 407 24.52 -14.09 -3.77
CA VAL A 407 25.25 -14.22 -5.04
C VAL A 407 24.32 -13.81 -6.18
N VAL A 408 24.59 -12.66 -6.78
CA VAL A 408 23.86 -12.21 -7.97
C VAL A 408 24.44 -12.91 -9.19
N THR A 409 23.63 -13.75 -9.84
CA THR A 409 24.04 -14.60 -10.98
C THR A 409 23.49 -14.08 -12.31
N GLY A 410 23.93 -14.67 -13.43
CA GLY A 410 23.44 -14.33 -14.77
C GLY A 410 24.01 -13.02 -15.34
N LEU A 411 25.13 -12.56 -14.79
CA LEU A 411 25.83 -11.35 -15.23
C LEU A 411 26.78 -11.66 -16.39
N ALA A 412 27.06 -10.68 -17.24
CA ALA A 412 28.02 -10.83 -18.33
C ALA A 412 29.45 -10.51 -17.87
N ASN A 413 30.40 -11.41 -18.15
CA ASN A 413 31.82 -11.11 -17.92
C ASN A 413 32.28 -9.94 -18.80
N GLY A 414 33.11 -9.06 -18.24
CA GLY A 414 33.61 -7.86 -18.92
C GLY A 414 32.65 -6.66 -18.93
N THR A 415 31.45 -6.80 -18.36
CA THR A 415 30.51 -5.69 -18.16
C THR A 415 30.57 -5.21 -16.71
N GLU A 416 30.75 -3.91 -16.50
CA GLU A 416 30.74 -3.34 -15.16
C GLU A 416 29.30 -3.17 -14.64
N TYR A 417 29.07 -3.62 -13.41
CA TYR A 417 27.79 -3.51 -12.72
C TYR A 417 27.92 -2.72 -11.41
N THR A 418 26.85 -2.00 -11.06
CA THR A 418 26.67 -1.35 -9.76
C THR A 418 25.40 -1.90 -9.10
N PHE A 419 25.41 -2.00 -7.76
CA PHE A 419 24.36 -2.64 -6.98
C PHE A 419 23.81 -1.69 -5.92
N GLN A 420 22.54 -1.84 -5.56
CA GLN A 420 21.94 -1.23 -4.38
C GLN A 420 21.01 -2.21 -3.70
N VAL A 421 20.86 -2.10 -2.39
CA VAL A 421 20.10 -3.04 -1.56
C VAL A 421 19.13 -2.27 -0.69
N ALA A 422 17.89 -2.74 -0.55
CA ALA A 422 16.91 -2.21 0.38
C ALA A 422 16.45 -3.31 1.34
N ALA A 423 16.31 -3.03 2.63
CA ALA A 423 15.73 -3.98 3.58
C ALA A 423 14.20 -4.01 3.45
N VAL A 424 13.59 -5.15 3.76
CA VAL A 424 12.14 -5.36 3.68
C VAL A 424 11.63 -5.88 5.03
N ASN A 425 10.56 -5.27 5.53
CA ASN A 425 9.83 -5.76 6.71
C ASN A 425 8.32 -5.86 6.38
N ALA A 426 7.48 -6.04 7.40
CA ALA A 426 6.03 -6.12 7.24
C ALA A 426 5.35 -4.86 6.64
N ALA A 427 6.00 -3.70 6.60
CA ALA A 427 5.52 -2.50 5.90
C ALA A 427 5.93 -2.46 4.42
N GLY A 428 6.83 -3.35 3.98
CA GLY A 428 7.35 -3.43 2.62
C GLY A 428 8.82 -3.03 2.49
N THR A 429 9.23 -2.70 1.27
CA THR A 429 10.60 -2.36 0.91
C THR A 429 10.96 -0.95 1.39
N GLY A 430 12.04 -0.84 2.14
CA GLY A 430 12.63 0.41 2.59
C GLY A 430 13.36 1.18 1.50
N THR A 431 14.12 2.19 1.92
CA THR A 431 14.96 2.95 1.00
C THR A 431 16.18 2.12 0.56
N TYR A 432 16.59 2.28 -0.69
CA TYR A 432 17.80 1.65 -1.20
C TYR A 432 19.05 2.30 -0.60
N SER A 433 20.07 1.49 -0.39
CA SER A 433 21.41 1.91 -0.02
C SER A 433 22.02 2.87 -1.05
N ALA A 434 23.11 3.54 -0.67
CA ALA A 434 24.01 4.08 -1.68
C ALA A 434 24.48 2.95 -2.62
N SER A 435 24.75 3.30 -3.88
CA SER A 435 25.25 2.32 -4.85
C SER A 435 26.62 1.79 -4.43
N SER A 436 26.86 0.49 -4.65
CA SER A 436 28.19 -0.10 -4.55
C SER A 436 29.16 0.56 -5.52
N LEU A 437 30.46 0.32 -5.31
CA LEU A 437 31.44 0.55 -6.35
C LEU A 437 31.15 -0.35 -7.58
N GLY A 438 31.63 0.07 -8.75
CA GLY A 438 31.56 -0.72 -9.97
C GLY A 438 32.36 -2.01 -9.83
N VAL A 439 31.78 -3.13 -10.26
CA VAL A 439 32.44 -4.43 -10.28
C VAL A 439 32.23 -5.10 -11.64
N THR A 440 33.29 -5.68 -12.18
CA THR A 440 33.27 -6.36 -13.48
C THR A 440 33.48 -7.86 -13.25
N PRO A 441 32.44 -8.70 -13.43
CA PRO A 441 32.59 -10.15 -13.45
C PRO A 441 33.62 -10.56 -14.50
N ALA A 442 34.43 -11.56 -14.17
CA ALA A 442 35.44 -12.09 -15.05
C ALA A 442 35.69 -13.56 -14.76
N THR A 443 36.17 -14.26 -15.78
CA THR A 443 36.70 -15.63 -15.68
C THR A 443 38.10 -15.67 -16.25
N THR A 444 38.81 -16.78 -16.06
CA THR A 444 40.14 -16.96 -16.63
C THR A 444 40.07 -16.95 -18.17
N PRO A 445 41.16 -16.54 -18.87
CA PRO A 445 41.16 -16.49 -20.33
C PRO A 445 41.02 -17.89 -20.94
N ASN A 446 40.60 -17.94 -22.21
CA ASN A 446 40.74 -19.16 -22.99
C ASN A 446 42.22 -19.49 -23.27
N ALA A 447 42.46 -20.68 -23.82
CA ALA A 447 43.80 -21.09 -24.22
C ALA A 447 44.28 -20.26 -25.43
N PRO A 448 45.55 -19.81 -25.42
CA PRO A 448 46.26 -19.38 -26.63
C PRO A 448 46.26 -20.47 -27.70
N THR A 449 46.49 -20.09 -28.95
CA THR A 449 46.50 -21.02 -30.09
C THR A 449 47.74 -20.83 -30.96
N SER A 450 47.99 -21.77 -31.89
CA SER A 450 49.08 -21.67 -32.87
C SER A 450 50.46 -21.48 -32.24
N VAL A 451 50.77 -22.24 -31.18
CA VAL A 451 52.09 -22.20 -30.55
C VAL A 451 53.13 -22.83 -31.48
N THR A 452 54.08 -22.02 -31.93
CA THR A 452 55.19 -22.44 -32.78
C THR A 452 56.52 -21.99 -32.18
N GLY A 453 57.60 -22.70 -32.50
CA GLY A 453 58.93 -22.39 -31.99
C GLY A 453 60.01 -22.52 -33.06
N THR A 454 60.94 -21.58 -33.07
CA THR A 454 62.15 -21.61 -33.89
C THR A 454 63.33 -21.99 -33.00
N ALA A 455 64.04 -23.06 -33.37
CA ALA A 455 65.21 -23.55 -32.65
C ALA A 455 66.39 -22.57 -32.73
N GLY A 456 67.13 -22.42 -31.64
CA GLY A 456 68.45 -21.79 -31.59
C GLY A 456 69.39 -22.59 -30.68
N ASP A 457 70.56 -22.03 -30.40
CA ASP A 457 71.54 -22.61 -29.48
C ASP A 457 71.06 -22.55 -28.03
N GLU A 458 70.79 -23.71 -27.42
CA GLU A 458 70.29 -23.86 -26.04
C GLU A 458 68.96 -23.11 -25.76
N GLN A 459 68.22 -22.76 -26.81
CA GLN A 459 67.00 -21.96 -26.70
C GLN A 459 65.98 -22.24 -27.80
N VAL A 460 64.73 -21.87 -27.55
CA VAL A 460 63.64 -21.85 -28.55
C VAL A 460 62.92 -20.52 -28.47
N SER A 461 62.84 -19.81 -29.59
CA SER A 461 62.02 -18.61 -29.73
C SER A 461 60.59 -18.99 -30.09
N LEU A 462 59.66 -18.83 -29.15
CA LEU A 462 58.26 -19.16 -29.29
C LEU A 462 57.44 -17.96 -29.80
N SER A 463 56.41 -18.28 -30.57
CA SER A 463 55.33 -17.36 -30.96
C SER A 463 53.97 -18.08 -30.89
N TRP A 464 52.92 -17.34 -30.56
CA TRP A 464 51.55 -17.86 -30.49
C TRP A 464 50.52 -16.79 -30.85
N THR A 465 49.26 -17.21 -30.97
CA THR A 465 48.10 -16.32 -31.12
C THR A 465 47.41 -16.15 -29.76
N ALA A 466 47.07 -14.91 -29.42
CA ALA A 466 46.32 -14.58 -28.20
C ALA A 466 44.98 -15.34 -28.13
N PRO A 467 44.45 -15.61 -26.92
CA PRO A 467 43.20 -16.35 -26.79
C PRO A 467 42.00 -15.60 -27.37
N LEU A 468 41.03 -16.34 -27.91
CA LEU A 468 39.81 -15.77 -28.51
C LEU A 468 39.00 -14.92 -27.52
N SER A 469 38.95 -15.35 -26.26
CA SER A 469 38.35 -14.60 -25.16
C SER A 469 39.36 -14.39 -24.04
N ASN A 470 39.47 -13.15 -23.59
CA ASN A 470 40.23 -12.77 -22.40
C ASN A 470 39.45 -13.00 -21.09
N GLY A 471 38.25 -13.60 -21.16
CA GLY A 471 37.43 -13.89 -19.98
C GLY A 471 36.79 -12.66 -19.31
N GLY A 472 36.79 -11.49 -19.96
CA GLY A 472 36.21 -10.26 -19.42
C GLY A 472 37.17 -9.40 -18.59
N SER A 473 38.45 -9.76 -18.53
CA SER A 473 39.51 -8.95 -17.93
C SER A 473 40.74 -8.94 -18.85
N ALA A 474 41.48 -7.84 -18.87
CA ALA A 474 42.66 -7.71 -19.73
C ALA A 474 43.71 -8.79 -19.41
N ILE A 475 44.37 -9.32 -20.44
CA ILE A 475 45.49 -10.23 -20.28
C ILE A 475 46.63 -9.48 -19.60
N THR A 476 47.11 -10.01 -18.47
CA THR A 476 48.22 -9.46 -17.67
C THR A 476 49.53 -10.22 -17.91
N GLY A 477 49.47 -11.38 -18.54
CA GLY A 477 50.65 -12.08 -19.04
C GLY A 477 50.34 -13.46 -19.58
N TYR A 478 51.40 -14.21 -19.88
CA TYR A 478 51.33 -15.62 -20.27
C TYR A 478 52.17 -16.48 -19.31
N LYS A 479 51.84 -17.76 -19.23
CA LYS A 479 52.61 -18.78 -18.51
C LYS A 479 53.03 -19.84 -19.52
N VAL A 480 54.33 -20.03 -19.68
CA VAL A 480 54.91 -21.01 -20.62
C VAL A 480 55.40 -22.24 -19.86
N GLU A 481 55.04 -23.41 -20.37
CA GLU A 481 55.57 -24.69 -19.90
C GLU A 481 56.21 -25.44 -21.06
N TYR A 482 57.25 -26.21 -20.76
CA TYR A 482 57.93 -27.08 -21.71
C TYR A 482 58.15 -28.47 -21.12
N GLN A 483 58.27 -29.45 -21.99
CA GLN A 483 58.46 -30.86 -21.65
C GLN A 483 59.33 -31.51 -22.72
N LEU A 484 60.04 -32.59 -22.38
CA LEU A 484 60.70 -33.45 -23.37
C LEU A 484 59.64 -34.04 -24.32
N ALA A 485 59.93 -34.07 -25.62
CA ALA A 485 59.03 -34.64 -26.63
C ALA A 485 58.80 -36.15 -26.44
N THR A 486 59.70 -36.83 -25.72
CA THR A 486 59.58 -38.24 -25.33
C THR A 486 58.67 -38.48 -24.12
N GLY A 487 58.15 -37.42 -23.48
CA GLY A 487 57.33 -37.47 -22.27
C GLY A 487 58.08 -37.07 -21.00
N GLY A 488 57.39 -37.00 -19.86
CA GLY A 488 57.94 -36.55 -18.57
C GLY A 488 56.98 -35.64 -17.79
N GLY A 489 57.49 -34.82 -16.87
CA GLY A 489 56.71 -33.74 -16.24
C GLY A 489 56.83 -32.43 -17.03
N TRP A 490 55.80 -31.60 -16.99
CA TRP A 490 55.87 -30.23 -17.51
C TRP A 490 56.68 -29.35 -16.56
N THR A 491 57.62 -28.58 -17.11
CA THR A 491 58.41 -27.59 -16.40
C THR A 491 57.93 -26.19 -16.74
N VAL A 492 57.70 -25.37 -15.72
CA VAL A 492 57.37 -23.95 -15.92
C VAL A 492 58.63 -23.18 -16.28
N PHE A 493 58.60 -22.46 -17.39
CA PHE A 493 59.64 -21.49 -17.69
C PHE A 493 59.35 -20.21 -16.91
N SER A 494 60.30 -19.81 -16.07
CA SER A 494 60.19 -18.59 -15.28
C SER A 494 60.54 -17.38 -16.14
N ASP A 495 59.54 -16.61 -16.53
CA ASP A 495 59.69 -15.34 -17.23
C ASP A 495 59.12 -14.16 -16.43
N ASN A 496 59.48 -12.95 -16.84
CA ASN A 496 58.84 -11.74 -16.33
C ASN A 496 57.46 -11.61 -16.98
N ALA A 497 56.46 -11.18 -16.21
CA ALA A 497 55.11 -10.96 -16.72
C ALA A 497 55.14 -10.03 -17.95
N SER A 498 54.71 -10.56 -19.09
CA SER A 498 54.68 -9.87 -20.37
C SER A 498 53.39 -10.19 -21.12
N THR A 499 52.82 -9.17 -21.77
CA THR A 499 51.63 -9.31 -22.62
C THR A 499 51.97 -9.64 -24.08
N SER A 500 53.26 -9.72 -24.43
CA SER A 500 53.72 -10.14 -25.75
C SER A 500 53.31 -11.58 -26.05
N THR A 501 53.02 -11.87 -27.32
CA THR A 501 52.70 -13.23 -27.80
C THR A 501 53.93 -13.96 -28.33
N THR A 502 55.10 -13.60 -27.81
CA THR A 502 56.40 -14.19 -28.13
C THR A 502 57.25 -14.29 -26.86
N LEU A 503 58.07 -15.33 -26.77
CA LEU A 503 59.00 -15.54 -25.66
C LEU A 503 60.13 -16.48 -26.08
N THR A 504 61.36 -16.19 -25.68
CA THR A 504 62.49 -17.10 -25.88
C THR A 504 62.70 -17.93 -24.61
N VAL A 505 62.52 -19.24 -24.73
CA VAL A 505 62.82 -20.22 -23.66
C VAL A 505 64.29 -20.57 -23.77
N THR A 506 65.08 -20.24 -22.75
CA THR A 506 66.54 -20.45 -22.69
C THR A 506 66.92 -21.57 -21.72
N GLY A 507 68.19 -22.01 -21.78
CA GLY A 507 68.72 -23.05 -20.89
C GLY A 507 68.27 -24.47 -21.25
N LEU A 508 67.85 -24.67 -22.50
CA LEU A 508 67.48 -25.97 -23.04
C LEU A 508 68.73 -26.75 -23.45
N THR A 509 68.65 -28.07 -23.45
CA THR A 509 69.76 -28.92 -23.89
C THR A 509 69.71 -29.09 -25.41
N ASN A 510 70.80 -28.74 -26.09
CA ASN A 510 70.93 -28.98 -27.52
C ASN A 510 70.76 -30.47 -27.88
N ASN A 511 70.27 -30.73 -29.09
CA ASN A 511 69.95 -32.06 -29.63
C ASN A 511 68.87 -32.83 -28.84
N THR A 512 68.18 -32.17 -27.90
CA THR A 512 67.04 -32.72 -27.18
C THR A 512 65.75 -32.09 -27.68
N SER A 513 64.77 -32.90 -28.08
CA SER A 513 63.49 -32.38 -28.58
C SER A 513 62.55 -32.00 -27.42
N TYR A 514 61.94 -30.83 -27.51
CA TYR A 514 60.96 -30.31 -26.54
C TYR A 514 59.63 -29.96 -27.21
N ILE A 515 58.54 -30.07 -26.45
CA ILE A 515 57.23 -29.52 -26.79
C ILE A 515 56.86 -28.43 -25.79
N PHE A 516 56.09 -27.43 -26.24
CA PHE A 516 55.76 -26.24 -25.46
C PHE A 516 54.26 -26.02 -25.43
N ARG A 517 53.75 -25.48 -24.31
CA ARG A 517 52.36 -25.02 -24.21
C ARG A 517 52.29 -23.71 -23.44
N VAL A 518 51.29 -22.90 -23.76
CA VAL A 518 51.16 -21.55 -23.22
C VAL A 518 49.76 -21.37 -22.65
N ALA A 519 49.63 -20.76 -21.47
CA ALA A 519 48.36 -20.32 -20.91
C ALA A 519 48.35 -18.80 -20.76
N ALA A 520 47.23 -18.15 -21.07
CA ALA A 520 47.07 -16.73 -20.82
C ALA A 520 46.60 -16.47 -19.38
N LYS A 521 46.98 -15.33 -18.80
CA LYS A 521 46.63 -14.93 -17.44
C LYS A 521 45.92 -13.57 -17.45
N ASN A 522 44.87 -13.42 -16.67
CA ASN A 522 44.22 -12.14 -16.38
C ASN A 522 44.02 -11.96 -14.86
N ALA A 523 43.23 -10.97 -14.44
CA ALA A 523 42.94 -10.74 -13.02
C ALA A 523 42.20 -11.91 -12.32
N ALA A 524 41.44 -12.72 -13.06
CA ALA A 524 40.77 -13.92 -12.53
C ALA A 524 41.72 -15.11 -12.37
N GLY A 525 42.92 -15.05 -12.96
CA GLY A 525 43.96 -16.06 -12.82
C GLY A 525 44.49 -16.59 -14.15
N VAL A 526 45.12 -17.77 -14.09
CA VAL A 526 45.70 -18.46 -15.25
C VAL A 526 44.61 -19.30 -15.93
N GLY A 527 44.48 -19.11 -17.24
CA GLY A 527 43.57 -19.87 -18.10
C GLY A 527 44.05 -21.28 -18.39
N SER A 528 43.35 -21.93 -19.32
CA SER A 528 43.78 -23.24 -19.81
C SER A 528 45.02 -23.11 -20.68
N TYR A 529 45.88 -24.12 -20.66
CA TYR A 529 47.01 -24.21 -21.60
C TYR A 529 46.52 -24.50 -23.01
N SER A 530 47.26 -24.00 -23.99
CA SER A 530 47.15 -24.35 -25.40
C SER A 530 47.37 -25.84 -25.64
N GLU A 531 46.97 -26.30 -26.84
CA GLU A 531 47.57 -27.48 -27.43
C GLU A 531 49.10 -27.33 -27.46
N SER A 532 49.80 -28.46 -27.39
CA SER A 532 51.26 -28.47 -27.43
C SER A 532 51.76 -28.09 -28.82
N SER A 533 52.87 -27.37 -28.89
CA SER A 533 53.59 -27.14 -30.14
C SER A 533 54.05 -28.46 -30.75
N SER A 534 54.39 -28.44 -32.04
CA SER A 534 55.26 -29.47 -32.62
C SER A 534 56.59 -29.56 -31.85
N ALA A 535 57.23 -30.72 -31.87
CA ALA A 535 58.53 -30.90 -31.24
C ALA A 535 59.60 -30.01 -31.90
N VAL A 536 60.33 -29.25 -31.09
CA VAL A 536 61.43 -28.38 -31.52
C VAL A 536 62.71 -28.87 -30.87
N THR A 537 63.78 -29.01 -31.67
CA THR A 537 65.08 -29.50 -31.19
C THR A 537 66.09 -28.36 -31.30
N PRO A 538 66.49 -27.71 -30.20
CA PRO A 538 67.61 -26.78 -30.16
C PRO A 538 68.87 -27.45 -30.71
N GLN A 539 69.69 -26.70 -31.44
CA GLN A 539 70.92 -27.19 -32.05
C GLN A 539 72.06 -26.21 -31.78
N PRO A 540 73.30 -26.69 -31.55
CA PRO A 540 74.41 -25.80 -31.26
C PRO A 540 74.74 -24.94 -32.48
N ALA A 541 74.99 -23.65 -32.29
CA ALA A 541 75.28 -22.75 -33.42
C ALA A 541 76.71 -22.93 -33.95
N PHE A 542 76.88 -22.93 -35.27
CA PHE A 542 78.19 -22.73 -35.89
C PHE A 542 78.51 -21.24 -35.90
N VAL A 543 79.65 -20.85 -35.32
CA VAL A 543 80.06 -19.45 -35.19
C VAL A 543 81.42 -19.25 -35.82
N SER A 544 81.48 -18.32 -36.78
CA SER A 544 82.70 -18.01 -37.53
C SER A 544 82.90 -16.50 -37.68
N THR A 545 84.13 -16.08 -37.88
CA THR A 545 84.50 -14.69 -38.14
C THR A 545 84.99 -14.55 -39.58
N TRP A 546 84.45 -13.56 -40.28
CA TRP A 546 84.77 -13.28 -41.67
C TRP A 546 85.24 -11.83 -41.83
N LYS A 547 86.36 -11.64 -42.53
CA LYS A 547 86.90 -10.34 -42.91
C LYS A 547 86.74 -10.14 -44.41
N THR A 548 85.78 -9.31 -44.80
CA THR A 548 85.26 -9.23 -46.18
C THR A 548 86.26 -8.65 -47.18
N ASP A 549 87.17 -7.80 -46.71
CA ASP A 549 88.20 -7.10 -47.49
C ASP A 549 89.50 -7.90 -47.68
N ASN A 550 89.60 -9.12 -47.13
CA ASN A 550 90.70 -10.01 -47.45
C ASN A 550 90.60 -10.49 -48.91
N THR A 551 91.67 -10.28 -49.69
CA THR A 551 91.73 -10.66 -51.10
C THR A 551 91.76 -12.17 -51.25
N SER A 552 90.80 -12.75 -51.98
CA SER A 552 90.84 -14.15 -52.40
C SER A 552 90.57 -14.27 -53.90
N THR A 553 91.19 -15.27 -54.53
CA THR A 553 91.09 -15.49 -55.97
C THR A 553 89.74 -16.12 -56.29
N GLY A 554 88.92 -15.48 -57.13
CA GLY A 554 87.56 -15.97 -57.48
C GLY A 554 86.42 -15.52 -56.55
N SER A 555 86.62 -14.47 -55.76
CA SER A 555 85.72 -14.06 -54.67
C SER A 555 84.59 -13.11 -55.03
N SER A 556 83.55 -13.19 -54.18
CA SER A 556 82.56 -12.14 -53.98
C SER A 556 83.22 -10.78 -53.71
N ALA A 557 82.47 -9.68 -53.87
CA ALA A 557 83.01 -8.32 -53.71
C ALA A 557 83.67 -8.09 -52.33
N SER A 558 84.46 -7.03 -52.18
CA SER A 558 85.19 -6.72 -50.92
C SER A 558 84.27 -6.43 -49.72
N ASN A 559 82.97 -6.20 -49.97
CA ASN A 559 81.92 -6.07 -48.97
C ASN A 559 80.95 -7.25 -48.97
N GLN A 560 81.33 -8.39 -49.56
CA GLN A 560 80.51 -9.59 -49.61
C GLN A 560 81.21 -10.79 -49.00
N ILE A 561 80.41 -11.75 -48.54
CA ILE A 561 80.85 -13.11 -48.26
C ILE A 561 79.88 -14.10 -48.88
N THR A 562 80.39 -15.25 -49.31
CA THR A 562 79.62 -16.38 -49.81
C THR A 562 79.96 -17.60 -48.97
N LEU A 563 78.95 -18.17 -48.31
CA LEU A 563 79.12 -19.40 -47.55
C LEU A 563 79.52 -20.55 -48.49
N PRO A 564 80.57 -21.32 -48.16
CA PRO A 564 81.09 -22.39 -49.00
C PRO A 564 80.26 -23.66 -48.80
N LEU A 565 79.07 -23.67 -49.39
CA LEU A 565 78.13 -24.77 -49.32
C LEU A 565 78.30 -25.67 -50.56
N GLU A 566 78.52 -26.96 -50.35
CA GLU A 566 78.52 -27.98 -51.40
C GLU A 566 77.14 -28.09 -52.06
N SER A 567 77.11 -28.34 -53.37
CA SER A 567 75.85 -28.54 -54.10
C SER A 567 75.04 -29.76 -53.62
N THR A 568 75.71 -30.76 -53.04
CA THR A 568 75.11 -32.00 -52.52
C THR A 568 74.86 -31.99 -51.01
N GLY A 569 75.12 -30.87 -50.33
CA GLY A 569 74.93 -30.77 -48.89
C GLY A 569 73.46 -30.75 -48.46
N THR A 570 73.24 -30.90 -47.15
CA THR A 570 71.92 -30.82 -46.53
C THR A 570 71.85 -29.57 -45.66
N TYR A 571 70.90 -28.69 -45.97
CA TYR A 571 70.79 -27.38 -45.33
C TYR A 571 69.37 -27.10 -44.89
N ASN A 572 69.23 -26.68 -43.65
CA ASN A 572 68.03 -26.05 -43.14
C ASN A 572 68.45 -25.23 -41.93
N PHE A 573 68.94 -24.02 -42.20
CA PHE A 573 69.52 -23.17 -41.17
C PHE A 573 69.17 -21.70 -41.40
N THR A 574 69.20 -20.93 -40.32
CA THR A 574 69.18 -19.47 -40.36
C THR A 574 70.59 -18.97 -40.09
N VAL A 575 71.09 -18.08 -40.95
CA VAL A 575 72.35 -17.37 -40.78
C VAL A 575 72.06 -15.95 -40.33
N ASP A 576 72.64 -15.56 -39.20
CA ASP A 576 72.82 -14.16 -38.79
C ASP A 576 74.18 -13.70 -39.30
N TRP A 577 74.16 -12.66 -40.13
CA TRP A 577 75.37 -12.15 -40.80
C TRP A 577 76.22 -11.24 -39.92
N GLY A 578 75.76 -10.90 -38.70
CA GLY A 578 76.47 -10.06 -37.75
C GLY A 578 76.32 -8.55 -38.00
N ASP A 579 75.45 -8.15 -38.93
CA ASP A 579 75.10 -6.75 -39.23
C ASP A 579 73.62 -6.42 -38.91
N GLY A 580 72.95 -7.32 -38.18
CA GLY A 580 71.53 -7.21 -37.85
C GLY A 580 70.60 -7.79 -38.92
N THR A 581 71.13 -8.32 -40.02
CA THR A 581 70.35 -9.05 -41.02
C THR A 581 70.53 -10.56 -40.90
N SER A 582 69.50 -11.31 -41.29
CA SER A 582 69.56 -12.77 -41.31
C SER A 582 68.83 -13.33 -42.52
N ASN A 583 69.23 -14.53 -42.94
CA ASN A 583 68.61 -15.27 -44.02
C ASN A 583 68.38 -16.72 -43.63
N THR A 584 67.34 -17.33 -44.19
CA THR A 584 67.13 -18.79 -44.11
C THR A 584 67.66 -19.43 -45.38
N ILE A 585 68.47 -20.47 -45.22
CA ILE A 585 69.10 -21.20 -46.32
C ILE A 585 68.66 -22.66 -46.23
N THR A 586 68.10 -23.15 -47.33
CA THR A 586 67.56 -24.52 -47.44
C THR A 586 68.22 -25.34 -48.56
N SER A 587 69.15 -24.74 -49.32
CA SER A 587 69.86 -25.39 -50.42
C SER A 587 71.27 -24.83 -50.57
N GLY A 588 72.22 -25.69 -50.98
CA GLY A 588 73.59 -25.29 -51.29
C GLY A 588 73.68 -24.38 -52.51
N THR A 589 72.60 -24.28 -53.30
CA THR A 589 72.48 -23.36 -54.43
C THR A 589 71.66 -22.09 -54.13
N ASP A 590 71.26 -21.85 -52.88
CA ASP A 590 70.46 -20.68 -52.51
C ASP A 590 71.20 -19.37 -52.83
N ALA A 591 70.51 -18.39 -53.42
CA ALA A 591 71.09 -17.09 -53.73
C ALA A 591 71.45 -16.30 -52.46
N ASN A 592 70.74 -16.54 -51.36
CA ASN A 592 70.97 -15.89 -50.08
C ASN A 592 72.21 -16.42 -49.34
N ARG A 593 72.95 -17.38 -49.89
CA ARG A 593 74.24 -17.81 -49.30
C ARG A 593 75.35 -16.78 -49.51
N THR A 594 75.14 -15.81 -50.41
CA THR A 594 75.99 -14.64 -50.59
C THR A 594 75.32 -13.43 -49.95
N HIS A 595 75.99 -12.81 -48.98
CA HIS A 595 75.51 -11.58 -48.33
C HIS A 595 76.33 -10.37 -48.74
N THR A 596 75.66 -9.22 -48.85
CA THR A 596 76.30 -7.93 -49.17
C THR A 596 76.18 -6.99 -47.99
N TYR A 597 77.31 -6.70 -47.36
CA TYR A 597 77.42 -5.76 -46.26
C TYR A 597 77.43 -4.31 -46.80
N ALA A 598 76.85 -3.39 -46.03
CA ALA A 598 76.87 -1.97 -46.36
C ALA A 598 78.29 -1.37 -46.35
N THR A 599 79.20 -1.95 -45.56
CA THR A 599 80.61 -1.54 -45.48
C THR A 599 81.47 -2.79 -45.40
N ALA A 600 82.66 -2.76 -46.01
CA ALA A 600 83.62 -3.85 -45.85
C ALA A 600 84.16 -3.87 -44.41
N GLY A 601 84.34 -5.06 -43.82
CA GLY A 601 84.70 -5.15 -42.41
C GLY A 601 84.87 -6.57 -41.91
N THR A 602 84.95 -6.71 -40.59
CA THR A 602 84.99 -8.00 -39.89
C THR A 602 83.65 -8.26 -39.22
N TYR A 603 83.04 -9.40 -39.52
CA TYR A 603 81.71 -9.78 -39.06
C TYR A 603 81.74 -11.16 -38.42
N THR A 604 80.95 -11.33 -37.36
CA THR A 604 80.68 -12.63 -36.76
C THR A 604 79.43 -13.20 -37.41
N VAL A 605 79.58 -14.33 -38.07
CA VAL A 605 78.49 -15.04 -38.73
C VAL A 605 78.09 -16.20 -37.85
N THR A 606 76.81 -16.24 -37.48
CA THR A 606 76.23 -17.27 -36.60
C THR A 606 75.19 -18.05 -37.37
N ILE A 607 75.38 -19.36 -37.48
CA ILE A 607 74.49 -20.27 -38.19
C ILE A 607 73.79 -21.18 -37.18
N ASN A 608 72.47 -21.11 -37.14
CA ASN A 608 71.61 -21.97 -36.31
C ASN A 608 70.83 -22.92 -37.21
N GLY A 609 71.00 -24.22 -37.00
CA GLY A 609 70.32 -25.27 -37.76
C GLY A 609 71.27 -26.21 -38.48
N THR A 610 70.73 -26.99 -39.41
CA THR A 610 71.47 -28.07 -40.07
C THR A 610 72.36 -27.51 -41.18
N ILE A 611 73.68 -27.68 -41.06
CA ILE A 611 74.68 -27.28 -42.06
C ILE A 611 75.67 -28.42 -42.34
N THR A 612 75.29 -29.30 -43.27
CA THR A 612 76.12 -30.45 -43.70
C THR A 612 76.64 -30.25 -45.12
N GLY A 613 77.96 -30.31 -45.31
CA GLY A 613 78.61 -30.09 -46.61
C GLY A 613 79.21 -28.69 -46.73
N PHE A 614 80.12 -28.34 -45.84
CA PHE A 614 80.83 -27.06 -45.85
C PHE A 614 82.23 -27.23 -46.46
N ARG A 615 82.45 -26.72 -47.68
CA ARG A 615 83.68 -26.92 -48.45
C ARG A 615 83.93 -25.81 -49.45
N PHE A 616 85.16 -25.30 -49.49
CA PHE A 616 85.60 -24.40 -50.56
C PHE A 616 85.92 -25.21 -51.84
N GLU A 617 84.95 -25.36 -52.75
CA GLU A 617 85.14 -26.13 -54.00
C GLU A 617 86.08 -25.46 -55.02
N ASN A 618 86.23 -24.13 -54.95
CA ASN A 618 87.02 -23.25 -55.82
C ASN A 618 87.79 -22.25 -54.94
N PRO A 619 88.71 -21.40 -55.46
CA PRO A 619 89.50 -20.52 -54.61
C PRO A 619 88.68 -19.51 -53.79
N GLY A 620 87.36 -19.35 -54.06
CA GLY A 620 86.29 -19.04 -53.09
C GLY A 620 86.53 -17.88 -52.12
N ASP A 621 85.72 -17.75 -51.08
CA ASP A 621 85.94 -16.74 -50.02
C ASP A 621 86.85 -17.28 -48.89
N ARG A 622 87.73 -18.23 -49.20
CA ARG A 622 88.55 -18.95 -48.22
C ARG A 622 89.57 -18.10 -47.46
N GLN A 623 90.00 -16.97 -48.01
CA GLN A 623 90.84 -16.01 -47.27
C GLN A 623 90.03 -15.06 -46.38
N LYS A 624 88.71 -14.99 -46.60
CA LYS A 624 87.81 -14.13 -45.84
C LYS A 624 87.41 -14.77 -44.53
N ILE A 625 87.32 -16.10 -44.42
CA ILE A 625 87.15 -16.76 -43.10
C ILE A 625 88.45 -16.66 -42.31
N THR A 626 88.38 -16.04 -41.13
CA THR A 626 89.56 -15.78 -40.29
C THR A 626 89.53 -16.52 -38.97
N ASN A 627 88.35 -16.89 -38.46
CA ASN A 627 88.25 -17.69 -37.24
C ASN A 627 87.02 -18.59 -37.25
N ILE A 628 87.14 -19.77 -36.64
CA ILE A 628 85.99 -20.57 -36.17
C ILE A 628 86.02 -20.58 -34.64
N SER A 629 85.02 -19.94 -34.04
CA SER A 629 84.91 -19.81 -32.58
C SER A 629 83.93 -20.80 -31.95
N LYS A 630 83.08 -21.45 -32.75
CA LYS A 630 82.24 -22.57 -32.34
C LYS A 630 81.95 -23.45 -33.56
N PHE A 631 82.21 -24.76 -33.48
CA PHE A 631 81.88 -25.66 -34.58
C PHE A 631 80.38 -25.94 -34.65
N GLY A 632 79.74 -26.13 -33.50
CA GLY A 632 78.31 -26.35 -33.35
C GLY A 632 77.77 -27.40 -34.31
N SER A 633 76.72 -27.06 -35.06
CA SER A 633 76.04 -27.96 -36.00
C SER A 633 76.79 -28.17 -37.32
N LEU A 634 78.01 -27.62 -37.46
CA LEU A 634 78.81 -27.79 -38.66
C LEU A 634 79.19 -29.24 -38.87
N ARG A 635 78.77 -29.78 -40.01
CA ARG A 635 79.20 -31.10 -40.49
C ARG A 635 79.86 -30.97 -41.85
N LEU A 636 80.99 -31.66 -41.99
CA LEU A 636 81.71 -31.71 -43.25
C LEU A 636 81.03 -32.69 -44.23
N GLY A 637 81.37 -32.56 -45.51
CA GLY A 637 80.96 -33.49 -46.56
C GLY A 637 81.89 -34.71 -46.66
N ASN A 638 82.08 -35.24 -47.87
CA ASN A 638 82.98 -36.37 -48.13
C ASN A 638 84.00 -36.12 -49.26
N ASN A 639 84.16 -34.86 -49.68
CA ASN A 639 84.97 -34.48 -50.83
C ASN A 639 86.41 -34.04 -50.48
N GLY A 640 86.78 -33.95 -49.20
CA GLY A 640 88.09 -33.45 -48.76
C GLY A 640 88.33 -31.96 -49.06
N SER A 641 89.50 -31.42 -48.75
CA SER A 641 89.88 -30.01 -48.99
C SER A 641 88.90 -28.96 -48.42
N TYR A 642 88.31 -29.22 -47.25
CA TYR A 642 87.25 -28.38 -46.67
C TYR A 642 87.65 -26.92 -46.45
N PHE A 643 88.79 -26.69 -45.81
CA PHE A 643 89.39 -25.38 -45.55
C PHE A 643 90.73 -25.20 -46.29
N ASP A 644 90.95 -25.96 -47.36
CA ASP A 644 92.21 -25.96 -48.11
C ASP A 644 92.62 -24.55 -48.57
N SER A 645 93.82 -24.16 -48.16
CA SER A 645 94.44 -22.86 -48.40
C SER A 645 93.66 -21.68 -47.83
N ALA A 646 92.87 -21.88 -46.77
CA ALA A 646 92.36 -20.80 -45.94
C ALA A 646 93.49 -20.25 -45.05
N ASN A 647 94.39 -19.44 -45.64
CA ASN A 647 95.65 -19.04 -45.00
C ASN A 647 95.44 -18.21 -43.74
N ASN A 648 94.33 -17.45 -43.66
CA ASN A 648 94.03 -16.56 -42.55
C ASN A 648 93.21 -17.22 -41.42
N LEU A 649 92.82 -18.50 -41.58
CA LEU A 649 91.96 -19.18 -40.62
C LEU A 649 92.72 -19.54 -39.34
N THR A 650 92.16 -19.14 -38.20
CA THR A 650 92.46 -19.67 -36.86
C THR A 650 91.24 -20.44 -36.31
N ILE A 651 91.43 -21.24 -35.26
CA ILE A 651 90.34 -21.96 -34.60
C ILE A 651 90.46 -21.72 -33.10
N THR A 652 89.51 -20.95 -32.56
CA THR A 652 89.37 -20.71 -31.11
C THR A 652 88.22 -21.51 -30.49
N ALA A 653 87.51 -22.29 -31.30
CA ALA A 653 86.47 -23.20 -30.84
C ALA A 653 86.98 -24.12 -29.73
N THR A 654 86.12 -24.38 -28.74
CA THR A 654 86.39 -25.31 -27.64
C THR A 654 85.55 -26.58 -27.74
N ASP A 655 84.49 -26.55 -28.56
CA ASP A 655 83.70 -27.70 -28.93
C ASP A 655 84.39 -28.52 -30.03
N ALA A 656 83.98 -29.76 -30.16
CA ALA A 656 84.48 -30.66 -31.19
C ALA A 656 83.74 -30.43 -32.50
N LEU A 657 84.46 -30.56 -33.62
CA LEU A 657 83.83 -30.67 -34.93
C LEU A 657 83.14 -32.03 -35.03
N ASP A 658 81.86 -32.02 -35.37
CA ASP A 658 81.09 -33.24 -35.65
C ASP A 658 81.53 -33.84 -36.99
N LEU A 659 82.26 -34.95 -36.93
CA LEU A 659 82.71 -35.70 -38.10
C LEU A 659 81.85 -36.92 -38.39
N THR A 660 80.73 -37.11 -37.70
CA THR A 660 79.83 -38.25 -37.90
C THR A 660 79.49 -38.40 -39.38
N GLY A 661 79.85 -39.53 -39.98
CA GLY A 661 79.60 -39.82 -41.40
C GLY A 661 80.56 -39.16 -42.39
N THR A 662 81.58 -38.44 -41.93
CA THR A 662 82.69 -37.92 -42.73
C THR A 662 83.73 -39.02 -42.92
N THR A 663 83.81 -39.61 -44.11
CA THR A 663 84.74 -40.70 -44.44
C THR A 663 86.02 -40.21 -45.13
N ASN A 664 86.10 -38.94 -45.50
CA ASN A 664 87.25 -38.38 -46.21
C ASN A 664 87.67 -37.02 -45.65
N LEU A 665 88.84 -36.96 -45.02
CA LEU A 665 89.46 -35.74 -44.50
C LEU A 665 90.72 -35.31 -45.29
N SER A 666 90.94 -35.87 -46.49
CA SER A 666 92.12 -35.55 -47.29
C SER A 666 92.23 -34.05 -47.50
N SER A 667 93.39 -33.47 -47.18
CA SER A 667 93.68 -32.05 -47.34
C SER A 667 92.74 -31.07 -46.62
N ALA A 668 92.00 -31.51 -45.58
CA ALA A 668 91.01 -30.68 -44.89
C ALA A 668 91.51 -29.29 -44.48
N PHE A 669 92.77 -29.19 -44.03
CA PHE A 669 93.43 -27.94 -43.62
C PHE A 669 94.78 -27.71 -44.32
N THR A 670 95.00 -28.34 -45.48
CA THR A 670 96.23 -28.13 -46.25
C THR A 670 96.39 -26.65 -46.54
N GLY A 671 97.59 -26.08 -46.34
CA GLY A 671 97.83 -24.67 -46.63
C GLY A 671 97.22 -23.65 -45.65
N CYS A 672 96.59 -24.06 -44.55
CA CYS A 672 96.11 -23.15 -43.48
C CYS A 672 97.28 -22.62 -42.63
N THR A 673 98.05 -21.67 -43.16
CA THR A 673 99.31 -21.19 -42.54
C THR A 673 99.13 -20.45 -41.21
N SER A 674 97.96 -19.85 -40.93
CA SER A 674 97.68 -19.17 -39.65
C SER A 674 97.13 -20.10 -38.57
N LEU A 675 96.88 -21.38 -38.89
CA LEU A 675 96.40 -22.37 -37.94
C LEU A 675 97.55 -22.87 -37.05
N THR A 676 97.94 -22.06 -36.07
CA THR A 676 99.04 -22.34 -35.13
C THR A 676 98.59 -23.09 -33.88
N THR A 677 97.30 -23.00 -33.56
CA THR A 677 96.63 -23.69 -32.45
C THR A 677 95.25 -24.15 -32.92
N ALA A 678 94.88 -25.38 -32.60
CA ALA A 678 93.52 -25.89 -32.70
C ALA A 678 93.18 -26.61 -31.38
N PRO A 679 91.90 -26.71 -30.97
CA PRO A 679 91.50 -27.61 -29.90
C PRO A 679 92.03 -29.02 -30.20
N SER A 680 92.31 -29.80 -29.14
CA SER A 680 92.80 -31.18 -29.30
C SER A 680 91.87 -31.94 -30.24
N MET A 681 92.36 -32.28 -31.44
CA MET A 681 91.58 -33.03 -32.42
C MET A 681 91.27 -34.46 -31.93
N ALA A 682 91.84 -34.87 -30.78
CA ALA A 682 91.54 -36.14 -30.13
C ALA A 682 90.08 -36.24 -29.63
N SER A 683 89.37 -35.12 -29.48
CA SER A 683 87.96 -35.11 -29.09
C SER A 683 87.00 -34.91 -30.26
N TRP A 684 87.48 -34.91 -31.51
CA TRP A 684 86.61 -34.84 -32.68
C TRP A 684 85.86 -36.17 -32.82
N ASP A 685 84.53 -36.09 -32.95
CA ASP A 685 83.63 -37.24 -32.90
C ASP A 685 83.55 -37.87 -34.31
N THR A 686 84.27 -38.98 -34.53
CA THR A 686 84.41 -39.68 -35.82
C THR A 686 83.36 -40.76 -36.06
#